data_AF-A0A538DBD4-F1
#
_entry.id   AF-A0A538DBD4-F1
#
_cell.length_a   1.000
_cell.length_b   1.000
_cell.length_c   1.000
_cell.angle_alpha   90.00
_cell.angle_beta   90.00
_cell.angle_gamma   90.00
#
_symmetry.space_group_name_H-M   'P 1'
#
loop_
_entity.id
_entity.type
_entity.pdbx_description
1 polymer ?
#
loop_
_entity_poly.entity_id
_entity_poly.type
_entity_poly.pdbx_seq_one_letter_code
_entity_poly.pdbx_strand_id
1 'polypeptide(L)'
;MSDFPGHDSEPIARIVALVRQTQLPSPTLTPAEALLALDPNDVEYVLHARFAADADREVIAVGLPASPGAASGVLVLSADDAIVAAAAGQSVILVRRETTPDDVVGMQCANGIVTARGGMASHAALVARGWGIPAVVGAADVEVLDRAIRVGARTIPAGSWLSIDGGTGTVFVGAADVANHEPPAELHALLGWADELARHCVVVRASADTAADASYARSVGAQGIGLCRTEHMFLHTERLALLRRFILADDRAEEDAALAGLEDAQRNDFEAIFAAMDGLPVTVRLLDAPLHEFLPTPDALLTAEVRGELDDAGRRVLAAVRRLHEVNPMIGTRGIRLGVLRPALYPMQVRAICRAAAARITQGGSPRVDILIPMVMDPTEMVIARSWVADAMAATATAVALGDVVRVGAMIETPRAALLAADIAAVADFISFGTNDLTQLAFGLSRDDAEAQMLPQYLAHRLLSANPFVTLDERGVGRLVAMACDAARSARSNLAIGVCGEHAGDPASISFLVACGVDSVSCSPSRVMIARLAVAQALLRNVGTSTAAPIAISLETNNNYSHESATAQLDGAAQRVLVLHALRIKGFSPLEGIAELVGLDHDVTARQLDTLLDEGLARFVPARSLWQLTPIGRDHHRNLLPGLDGDALTKLRSPYREFLHLNARFKQLCTEWQMRDEAPNDHLDADYDADCLRRLAALHEDARPIVDAFAAAVARLGLYAQRLSLACERAVAGEVKLFTGVMCGSYHDVWMELHEDLILLLGIDRSQEESF
;
A
#
# COMPACT_ATOMS: atom_id res chain seq x y z
N MET A 1 21.17 26.66 -20.51
CA MET A 1 20.79 27.97 -19.93
C MET A 1 19.97 28.67 -21.01
N SER A 2 18.69 28.94 -20.91
CA SER A 2 17.63 28.93 -19.89
C SER A 2 16.35 28.50 -20.64
N ASP A 3 15.38 27.77 -20.07
CA ASP A 3 14.38 28.30 -19.15
C ASP A 3 13.78 27.12 -18.35
N PHE A 4 14.22 26.95 -17.10
CA PHE A 4 13.37 26.29 -16.12
C PHE A 4 12.19 27.25 -15.85
N PRO A 5 10.94 26.78 -15.69
CA PRO A 5 9.88 27.65 -15.20
C PRO A 5 10.36 28.25 -13.88
N GLY A 6 10.42 29.58 -13.81
CA GLY A 6 10.86 30.28 -12.61
C GLY A 6 10.06 29.81 -11.39
N HIS A 7 10.68 29.94 -10.22
CA HIS A 7 10.07 29.71 -8.90
C HIS A 7 8.75 30.49 -8.68
N ASP A 8 8.38 31.40 -9.58
CA ASP A 8 7.21 32.28 -9.54
C ASP A 8 5.96 31.75 -10.29
N SER A 9 5.98 30.53 -10.83
CA SER A 9 4.76 29.91 -11.41
C SER A 9 3.87 29.28 -10.32
N GLU A 10 2.55 29.29 -10.48
CA GLU A 10 1.65 28.61 -9.53
C GLU A 10 1.85 27.08 -9.61
N PRO A 11 1.86 26.31 -8.49
CA PRO A 11 2.11 24.87 -8.48
C PRO A 11 1.29 24.05 -9.50
N ILE A 12 0.02 24.42 -9.69
CA ILE A 12 -0.86 23.79 -10.70
C ILE A 12 -0.30 23.99 -12.12
N ALA A 13 0.17 25.21 -12.44
CA ALA A 13 0.75 25.51 -13.75
C ALA A 13 2.03 24.70 -14.00
N ARG A 14 2.84 24.44 -12.97
CA ARG A 14 4.03 23.57 -13.07
C ARG A 14 3.66 22.14 -13.41
N ILE A 15 2.71 21.55 -12.68
CA ILE A 15 2.21 20.19 -12.94
C ILE A 15 1.72 20.06 -14.38
N VAL A 16 0.89 21.01 -14.83
CA VAL A 16 0.36 21.05 -16.19
C VAL A 16 1.48 21.19 -17.23
N ALA A 17 2.47 22.06 -16.98
CA ALA A 17 3.59 22.25 -17.88
C ALA A 17 4.45 20.99 -18.04
N LEU A 18 4.70 20.26 -16.95
CA LEU A 18 5.48 19.01 -16.98
C LEU A 18 4.84 17.97 -17.89
N VAL A 19 3.52 17.74 -17.76
CA VAL A 19 2.80 16.78 -18.61
C VAL A 19 2.74 17.23 -20.06
N ARG A 20 2.45 18.52 -20.30
CA ARG A 20 2.38 19.03 -21.68
C ARG A 20 3.71 18.88 -22.42
N GLN A 21 4.84 19.05 -21.74
CA GLN A 21 6.16 18.86 -22.31
C GLN A 21 6.46 17.41 -22.74
N THR A 22 5.82 16.41 -22.12
CA THR A 22 5.92 15.00 -22.56
C THR A 22 5.01 14.68 -23.74
N GLN A 23 3.94 15.48 -23.96
CA GLN A 23 2.93 15.27 -24.99
C GLN A 23 3.12 16.13 -26.26
N LEU A 24 4.21 16.90 -26.36
CA LEU A 24 4.53 17.67 -27.56
C LEU A 24 4.84 16.74 -28.75
N PRO A 25 4.62 17.18 -30.01
CA PRO A 25 5.04 16.42 -31.20
C PRO A 25 6.54 16.09 -31.22
N SER A 26 7.34 16.90 -30.54
CA SER A 26 8.73 16.61 -30.19
C SER A 26 8.86 16.80 -28.68
N PRO A 27 8.73 15.72 -27.88
CA PRO A 27 8.75 15.81 -26.42
C PRO A 27 10.08 16.37 -25.90
N THR A 28 10.01 17.29 -24.94
CA THR A 28 11.21 17.85 -24.29
C THR A 28 11.53 17.17 -22.95
N LEU A 29 10.58 16.37 -22.44
CA LEU A 29 10.75 15.53 -21.25
C LEU A 29 10.14 14.16 -21.52
N THR A 30 10.72 13.12 -20.93
CA THR A 30 10.10 11.80 -20.76
C THR A 30 9.17 11.79 -19.54
N PRO A 31 8.25 10.82 -19.43
CA PRO A 31 7.45 10.62 -18.21
C PRO A 31 8.30 10.48 -16.94
N ALA A 32 9.43 9.77 -17.02
CA ALA A 32 10.35 9.60 -15.89
C ALA A 32 11.02 10.92 -15.48
N GLU A 33 11.47 11.74 -16.45
CA GLU A 33 12.03 13.06 -16.18
C GLU A 33 10.98 14.01 -15.60
N ALA A 34 9.74 13.96 -16.09
CA ALA A 34 8.64 14.75 -15.55
C ALA A 34 8.31 14.37 -14.10
N LEU A 35 8.30 13.08 -13.77
CA LEU A 35 8.13 12.59 -12.40
C LEU A 35 9.26 13.06 -11.48
N LEU A 36 10.51 13.02 -11.94
CA LEU A 36 11.67 13.48 -11.17
C LEU A 36 11.71 15.00 -10.98
N ALA A 37 11.16 15.75 -11.93
CA ALA A 37 11.10 17.22 -11.90
C ALA A 37 9.97 17.77 -11.02
N LEU A 38 8.96 16.96 -10.70
CA LEU A 38 7.84 17.39 -9.85
C LEU A 38 8.26 17.43 -8.37
N ASP A 39 8.12 18.59 -7.74
CA ASP A 39 8.29 18.72 -6.29
C ASP A 39 7.07 18.11 -5.56
N PRO A 40 7.25 17.19 -4.61
CA PRO A 40 6.15 16.68 -3.79
C PRO A 40 5.30 17.77 -3.10
N ASN A 41 5.89 18.93 -2.78
CA ASN A 41 5.16 20.07 -2.21
C ASN A 41 4.15 20.68 -3.18
N ASP A 42 4.35 20.54 -4.50
CA ASP A 42 3.38 20.99 -5.50
C ASP A 42 2.13 20.10 -5.48
N VAL A 43 2.29 18.81 -5.20
CA VAL A 43 1.16 17.88 -5.00
C VAL A 43 0.43 18.22 -3.71
N GLU A 44 1.16 18.48 -2.62
CA GLU A 44 0.59 18.94 -1.35
C GLU A 44 -0.23 20.22 -1.54
N TYR A 45 0.25 21.17 -2.35
CA TYR A 45 -0.49 22.40 -2.64
C TYR A 45 -1.88 22.15 -3.24
N VAL A 46 -2.01 21.18 -4.15
CA VAL A 46 -3.27 20.84 -4.83
C VAL A 46 -4.27 20.15 -3.90
N LEU A 47 -3.77 19.39 -2.91
CA LEU A 47 -4.60 18.57 -2.03
C LEU A 47 -5.32 19.35 -0.94
N HIS A 48 -4.84 20.54 -0.60
CA HIS A 48 -5.38 21.32 0.50
C HIS A 48 -6.31 22.43 0.03
N ALA A 49 -7.40 22.61 0.79
CA ALA A 49 -8.29 23.74 0.62
C ALA A 49 -7.52 25.07 0.75
N ARG A 50 -7.91 26.09 -0.02
CA ARG A 50 -7.28 27.42 -0.03
C ARG A 50 -8.33 28.50 0.00
N PHE A 51 -7.94 29.73 0.32
CA PHE A 51 -8.88 30.84 0.21
C PHE A 51 -9.10 31.25 -1.25
N ALA A 52 -10.34 31.53 -1.66
CA ALA A 52 -10.76 31.69 -3.05
C ALA A 52 -10.31 32.99 -3.76
N ALA A 53 -9.49 33.84 -3.12
CA ALA A 53 -8.85 35.05 -3.67
C ALA A 53 -7.92 35.69 -2.62
N ASP A 54 -7.02 36.59 -3.01
CA ASP A 54 -6.39 37.56 -2.09
C ASP A 54 -7.39 38.66 -1.73
N ALA A 55 -8.27 38.35 -0.76
CA ALA A 55 -9.03 39.38 -0.06
C ALA A 55 -8.15 39.97 1.04
N ASP A 56 -8.25 41.28 1.28
CA ASP A 56 -7.62 41.94 2.42
C ASP A 56 -8.22 41.35 3.71
N ARG A 57 -7.49 40.41 4.32
CA ARG A 57 -7.89 39.70 5.54
C ARG A 57 -7.10 40.28 6.70
N GLU A 58 -7.82 40.69 7.74
CA GLU A 58 -7.16 41.17 8.95
C GLU A 58 -6.57 39.98 9.71
N VAL A 59 -5.25 39.88 9.66
CA VAL A 59 -4.45 38.94 10.47
C VAL A 59 -4.56 39.34 11.93
N ILE A 60 -4.98 38.41 12.78
CA ILE A 60 -5.04 38.62 14.23
C ILE A 60 -3.89 37.95 14.96
N ALA A 61 -3.40 36.81 14.51
CA ALA A 61 -2.28 36.11 15.12
C ALA A 61 -1.50 35.29 14.09
N VAL A 62 -0.24 34.99 14.41
CA VAL A 62 0.59 34.05 13.66
C VAL A 62 1.17 33.03 14.63
N GLY A 63 1.02 31.76 14.31
CA GLY A 63 1.60 30.62 15.02
C GLY A 63 2.46 29.77 14.10
N LEU A 64 2.68 28.53 14.49
CA LEU A 64 3.42 27.54 13.73
C LEU A 64 2.48 26.79 12.76
N PRO A 65 2.89 26.59 11.49
CA PRO A 65 2.08 25.92 10.47
C PRO A 65 2.05 24.39 10.68
N ALA A 66 1.23 23.91 11.61
CA ALA A 66 1.25 22.52 12.06
C ALA A 66 0.74 21.51 11.03
N SER A 67 -0.34 21.89 10.35
CA SER A 67 -1.01 21.07 9.36
C SER A 67 -1.57 21.99 8.26
N PRO A 68 -1.17 21.79 7.00
CA PRO A 68 -1.48 22.72 5.90
C PRO A 68 -2.96 22.77 5.50
N GLY A 69 -3.33 23.88 4.87
CA GLY A 69 -4.66 24.12 4.29
C GLY A 69 -5.38 25.32 4.91
N ALA A 70 -6.44 25.77 4.25
CA ALA A 70 -7.29 26.85 4.70
C ALA A 70 -8.57 26.31 5.32
N ALA A 71 -9.00 26.89 6.42
CA ALA A 71 -10.28 26.58 7.04
C ALA A 71 -10.98 27.87 7.48
N SER A 72 -12.31 27.87 7.44
CA SER A 72 -13.14 28.92 8.00
C SER A 72 -14.34 28.33 8.70
N GLY A 73 -14.70 28.88 9.85
CA GLY A 73 -15.77 28.35 10.69
C GLY A 73 -16.07 29.23 11.89
N VAL A 74 -17.09 28.86 12.65
CA VAL A 74 -17.41 29.47 13.93
C VAL A 74 -16.39 29.05 14.99
N LEU A 75 -15.91 30.02 15.76
CA LEU A 75 -14.99 29.84 16.87
C LEU A 75 -15.69 29.08 18.01
N VAL A 76 -15.15 27.91 18.37
CA VAL A 76 -15.55 27.16 19.58
C VAL A 76 -14.34 26.93 20.49
N LEU A 77 -14.58 26.79 21.79
CA LEU A 77 -13.52 26.77 22.82
C LEU A 77 -13.41 25.43 23.57
N SER A 78 -14.31 24.50 23.29
CA SER A 78 -14.33 23.16 23.87
C SER A 78 -14.62 22.10 22.82
N ALA A 79 -14.17 20.86 23.07
CA ALA A 79 -14.45 19.73 22.21
C ALA A 79 -15.95 19.43 22.14
N ASP A 80 -16.67 19.54 23.26
CA ASP A 80 -18.13 19.35 23.30
C ASP A 80 -18.86 20.37 22.42
N ASP A 81 -18.47 21.65 22.48
CA ASP A 81 -19.05 22.69 21.61
C ASP A 81 -18.76 22.42 20.14
N ALA A 82 -17.57 21.89 19.81
CA ALA A 82 -17.22 21.50 18.45
C ALA A 82 -18.13 20.38 17.93
N ILE A 83 -18.37 19.35 18.75
CA ILE A 83 -19.28 18.23 18.42
C ILE A 83 -20.69 18.75 18.19
N VAL A 84 -21.21 19.59 19.08
CA VAL A 84 -22.56 20.14 19.00
C VAL A 84 -22.73 21.02 17.75
N ALA A 85 -21.78 21.93 17.49
CA ALA A 85 -21.83 22.82 16.33
C ALA A 85 -21.71 22.05 15.00
N ALA A 86 -20.82 21.05 14.93
CA ALA A 86 -20.68 20.20 13.75
C ALA A 86 -21.93 19.34 13.50
N ALA A 87 -22.53 18.77 14.55
CA ALA A 87 -23.79 18.03 14.44
C ALA A 87 -24.96 18.90 13.94
N ALA A 88 -24.91 20.22 14.19
CA ALA A 88 -25.84 21.19 13.63
C ALA A 88 -25.51 21.62 12.19
N GLY A 89 -24.47 21.03 11.57
CA GLY A 89 -24.04 21.32 10.20
C GLY A 89 -23.22 22.61 10.05
N GLN A 90 -22.69 23.16 11.14
CA GLN A 90 -21.86 24.37 11.08
C GLN A 90 -20.40 24.01 10.80
N SER A 91 -19.68 24.87 10.07
CA SER A 91 -18.22 24.77 9.98
C SER A 91 -17.58 25.31 11.26
N VAL A 92 -16.58 24.62 11.80
CA VAL A 92 -16.06 24.86 13.15
C VAL A 92 -14.56 25.12 13.13
N ILE A 93 -14.11 26.16 13.86
CA ILE A 93 -12.70 26.34 14.23
C ILE A 93 -12.56 26.13 15.74
N LEU A 94 -11.92 25.03 16.13
CA LEU A 94 -11.65 24.70 17.52
C LEU A 94 -10.41 25.45 18.00
N VAL A 95 -10.58 26.34 18.98
CA VAL A 95 -9.47 27.10 19.57
C VAL A 95 -9.28 26.71 21.02
N ARG A 96 -8.10 26.18 21.34
CA ARG A 96 -7.74 25.66 22.66
C ARG A 96 -6.47 26.31 23.16
N ARG A 97 -6.24 26.27 24.48
CA ARG A 97 -4.90 26.61 25.01
C ARG A 97 -3.87 25.62 24.49
N GLU A 98 -4.21 24.35 24.63
CA GLU A 98 -3.49 23.15 24.25
C GLU A 98 -4.56 22.05 24.17
N THR A 99 -4.38 21.06 23.29
CA THR A 99 -5.33 19.93 23.17
C THR A 99 -4.84 18.74 23.96
N THR A 100 -5.76 17.93 24.45
CA THR A 100 -5.49 16.67 25.15
C THR A 100 -6.16 15.49 24.43
N PRO A 101 -5.86 14.23 24.78
CA PRO A 101 -6.56 13.07 24.21
C PRO A 101 -8.10 13.14 24.34
N ASP A 102 -8.62 13.77 25.39
CA ASP A 102 -10.07 13.97 25.57
C ASP A 102 -10.69 14.89 24.49
N ASP A 103 -9.88 15.75 23.86
CA ASP A 103 -10.33 16.67 22.83
C ASP A 103 -10.46 16.00 21.44
N VAL A 104 -9.96 14.77 21.25
CA VAL A 104 -9.86 14.05 19.95
C VAL A 104 -11.18 14.05 19.18
N VAL A 105 -12.31 13.74 19.83
CA VAL A 105 -13.61 13.68 19.16
C VAL A 105 -14.03 15.07 18.66
N GLY A 106 -13.82 16.12 19.46
CA GLY A 106 -14.10 17.49 19.04
C GLY A 106 -13.15 17.98 17.94
N MET A 107 -11.88 17.55 17.97
CA MET A 107 -10.91 17.84 16.93
C MET A 107 -11.32 17.21 15.58
N GLN A 108 -11.83 15.97 15.57
CA GLN A 108 -12.34 15.32 14.35
C GLN A 108 -13.52 16.08 13.74
N CYS A 109 -14.35 16.70 14.58
CA CYS A 109 -15.49 17.48 14.13
C CYS A 109 -15.11 18.88 13.61
N ALA A 110 -13.89 19.36 13.86
CA ALA A 110 -13.46 20.69 13.49
C ALA A 110 -12.95 20.76 12.04
N ASN A 111 -13.25 21.88 11.36
CA ASN A 111 -12.66 22.18 10.04
C ASN A 111 -11.25 22.76 10.16
N GLY A 112 -10.90 23.31 11.32
CA GLY A 112 -9.58 23.84 11.60
C GLY A 112 -9.30 23.94 13.09
N ILE A 113 -8.03 23.89 13.46
CA ILE A 113 -7.60 23.88 14.86
C ILE A 113 -6.61 25.02 15.10
N VAL A 114 -6.80 25.76 16.19
CA VAL A 114 -5.81 26.72 16.69
C VAL A 114 -5.46 26.40 18.13
N THR A 115 -4.16 26.36 18.45
CA THR A 115 -3.73 26.32 19.85
C THR A 115 -2.86 27.51 20.22
N ALA A 116 -3.08 28.05 21.41
CA ALA A 116 -2.24 29.12 21.97
C ALA A 116 -0.82 28.63 22.30
N ARG A 117 -0.70 27.35 22.67
CA ARG A 117 0.54 26.66 23.03
C ARG A 117 0.72 25.38 22.22
N GLY A 118 1.94 24.86 22.24
CA GLY A 118 2.30 23.64 21.51
C GLY A 118 3.15 23.93 20.28
N GLY A 119 4.11 23.04 20.03
CA GLY A 119 4.97 23.10 18.84
C GLY A 119 4.41 22.31 17.67
N MET A 120 5.21 22.20 16.59
CA MET A 120 4.98 21.37 15.39
C MET A 120 4.76 19.87 15.63
N ALA A 121 4.84 19.50 16.90
CA ALA A 121 5.03 18.19 17.46
C ALA A 121 4.17 18.08 18.76
N SER A 122 3.16 18.96 18.88
CA SER A 122 2.16 18.90 19.95
C SER A 122 1.04 17.94 19.56
N HIS A 123 0.27 17.45 20.54
CA HIS A 123 -0.91 16.62 20.31
C HIS A 123 -1.82 17.19 19.19
N ALA A 124 -2.08 18.50 19.22
CA ALA A 124 -2.83 19.20 18.17
C ALA A 124 -2.19 19.04 16.78
N ALA A 125 -0.88 19.25 16.67
CA ALA A 125 -0.17 19.17 15.39
C ALA A 125 -0.15 17.75 14.82
N LEU A 126 0.11 16.75 15.65
CA LEU A 126 0.16 15.35 15.26
C LEU A 126 -1.20 14.86 14.75
N VAL A 127 -2.23 15.08 15.54
CA VAL A 127 -3.59 14.66 15.25
C VAL A 127 -4.13 15.38 14.01
N ALA A 128 -3.95 16.70 13.94
CA ALA A 128 -4.39 17.49 12.79
C ALA A 128 -3.71 17.04 11.48
N ARG A 129 -2.39 16.80 11.52
CA ARG A 129 -1.64 16.31 10.36
C ARG A 129 -2.09 14.92 9.93
N GLY A 130 -2.32 14.03 10.90
CA GLY A 130 -2.80 12.66 10.64
C GLY A 130 -4.14 12.63 9.89
N TRP A 131 -5.04 13.57 10.20
CA TRP A 131 -6.34 13.70 9.54
C TRP A 131 -6.37 14.71 8.40
N GLY A 132 -5.28 15.45 8.16
CA GLY A 132 -5.24 16.52 7.17
C GLY A 132 -6.14 17.72 7.51
N ILE A 133 -6.43 17.95 8.79
CA ILE A 133 -7.19 19.12 9.26
C ILE A 133 -6.22 20.31 9.32
N PRO A 134 -6.53 21.46 8.70
CA PRO A 134 -5.75 22.68 8.85
C PRO A 134 -5.50 23.06 10.31
N ALA A 135 -4.25 23.30 10.69
CA ALA A 135 -3.91 23.65 12.07
C ALA A 135 -2.80 24.68 12.21
N VAL A 136 -3.02 25.62 13.13
CA VAL A 136 -2.05 26.61 13.60
C VAL A 136 -1.80 26.39 15.09
N VAL A 137 -0.58 26.02 15.47
CA VAL A 137 -0.25 25.73 16.87
C VAL A 137 0.72 26.75 17.44
N GLY A 138 0.71 26.94 18.76
CA GLY A 138 1.64 27.87 19.40
C GLY A 138 1.42 29.33 18.97
N ALA A 139 0.18 29.72 18.64
CA ALA A 139 -0.20 31.10 18.38
C ALA A 139 -0.19 31.89 19.70
N ALA A 140 1.00 32.26 20.18
CA ALA A 140 1.22 32.80 21.53
C ALA A 140 0.44 34.09 21.83
N ASP A 141 0.08 34.86 20.81
CA ASP A 141 -0.73 36.07 20.93
C ASP A 141 -2.22 35.79 21.23
N VAL A 142 -2.66 34.53 21.06
CA VAL A 142 -4.03 34.10 21.33
C VAL A 142 -4.17 33.67 22.79
N GLU A 143 -4.94 34.42 23.57
CA GLU A 143 -5.34 34.03 24.92
C GLU A 143 -6.76 33.47 24.91
N VAL A 144 -6.92 32.21 25.28
CA VAL A 144 -8.23 31.57 25.38
C VAL A 144 -8.87 31.86 26.74
N LEU A 145 -10.05 32.49 26.72
CA LEU A 145 -10.88 32.81 27.88
C LEU A 145 -12.08 31.84 27.93
N ASP A 146 -12.95 31.98 28.94
CA ASP A 146 -14.11 31.09 29.13
C ASP A 146 -15.15 31.15 27.98
N ARG A 147 -15.36 32.34 27.39
CA ARG A 147 -16.39 32.56 26.35
C ARG A 147 -15.90 33.35 25.13
N ALA A 148 -14.60 33.56 25.04
CA ALA A 148 -13.97 34.35 23.99
C ALA A 148 -12.49 33.99 23.84
N ILE A 149 -11.87 34.45 22.76
CA ILE A 149 -10.42 34.60 22.69
C ILE A 149 -10.05 36.08 22.78
N ARG A 150 -8.88 36.37 23.34
CA ARG A 150 -8.30 37.71 23.38
C ARG A 150 -6.98 37.71 22.62
N VAL A 151 -6.82 38.67 21.73
CA VAL A 151 -5.61 38.86 20.93
C VAL A 151 -5.21 40.32 21.02
N GLY A 152 -4.10 40.60 21.74
CA GLY A 152 -3.76 41.96 22.15
C GLY A 152 -4.91 42.64 22.93
N ALA A 153 -5.41 43.75 22.40
CA ALA A 153 -6.53 44.52 22.98
C ALA A 153 -7.92 44.07 22.49
N ARG A 154 -8.00 43.14 21.53
CA ARG A 154 -9.27 42.73 20.91
C ARG A 154 -9.82 41.47 21.58
N THR A 155 -11.13 41.43 21.81
CA THR A 155 -11.84 40.25 22.34
C THR A 155 -12.82 39.76 21.28
N ILE A 156 -12.72 38.48 20.91
CA ILE A 156 -13.53 37.83 19.89
C ILE A 156 -14.37 36.74 20.59
N PRO A 157 -15.70 36.91 20.69
CA PRO A 157 -16.55 35.96 21.41
C PRO A 157 -16.69 34.64 20.66
N ALA A 158 -16.87 33.54 21.40
CA ALA A 158 -17.24 32.24 20.83
C ALA A 158 -18.51 32.37 19.96
N GLY A 159 -18.57 31.62 18.86
CA GLY A 159 -19.58 31.73 17.81
C GLY A 159 -19.27 32.79 16.73
N SER A 160 -18.24 33.61 16.91
CA SER A 160 -17.74 34.50 15.84
C SER A 160 -17.06 33.70 14.74
N TRP A 161 -17.06 34.22 13.51
CA TRP A 161 -16.31 33.62 12.43
C TRP A 161 -14.81 33.87 12.55
N LEU A 162 -14.04 32.82 12.27
CA LEU A 162 -12.60 32.80 12.20
C LEU A 162 -12.16 32.07 10.92
N SER A 163 -10.99 32.44 10.41
CA SER A 163 -10.34 31.72 9.32
C SER A 163 -8.89 31.47 9.66
N ILE A 164 -8.33 30.35 9.18
CA ILE A 164 -6.93 30.00 9.38
C ILE A 164 -6.30 29.51 8.09
N ASP A 165 -5.01 29.77 7.94
CA ASP A 165 -4.15 29.10 6.98
C ASP A 165 -3.07 28.33 7.74
N GLY A 166 -3.28 27.02 7.85
CA GLY A 166 -2.37 26.10 8.52
C GLY A 166 -1.06 25.89 7.77
N GLY A 167 -0.95 26.33 6.50
CA GLY A 167 0.30 26.29 5.74
C GLY A 167 1.23 27.47 6.05
N THR A 168 0.67 28.64 6.33
CA THR A 168 1.44 29.84 6.73
C THR A 168 1.47 30.06 8.24
N GLY A 169 0.61 29.37 8.99
CA GLY A 169 0.47 29.58 10.44
C GLY A 169 -0.38 30.80 10.77
N THR A 170 -1.15 31.34 9.83
CA THR A 170 -1.82 32.63 9.99
C THR A 170 -3.27 32.45 10.46
N VAL A 171 -3.71 33.29 11.39
CA VAL A 171 -5.08 33.34 11.91
C VAL A 171 -5.71 34.68 11.54
N PHE A 172 -6.91 34.65 10.99
CA PHE A 172 -7.66 35.81 10.50
C PHE A 172 -9.01 35.93 11.21
N VAL A 173 -9.48 37.17 11.39
CA VAL A 173 -10.84 37.41 11.86
C VAL A 173 -11.83 37.40 10.69
N GLY A 174 -13.03 36.88 10.93
CA GLY A 174 -14.11 36.87 9.94
C GLY A 174 -14.21 35.54 9.18
N ALA A 175 -15.20 35.48 8.29
CA ALA A 175 -15.38 34.35 7.38
C ALA A 175 -14.56 34.59 6.11
N ALA A 176 -14.02 33.52 5.54
CA ALA A 176 -13.36 33.57 4.24
C ALA A 176 -13.83 32.40 3.39
N ASP A 177 -14.02 32.67 2.10
CA ASP A 177 -14.37 31.64 1.14
C ASP A 177 -13.20 30.67 1.00
N VAL A 178 -13.44 29.42 1.40
CA VAL A 178 -12.50 28.31 1.27
C VAL A 178 -12.91 27.50 0.04
N ALA A 179 -12.02 27.41 -0.94
CA ALA A 179 -12.16 26.63 -2.15
C ALA A 179 -11.27 25.38 -2.08
N ASN A 180 -11.85 24.24 -2.41
CA ASN A 180 -11.07 23.05 -2.74
C ASN A 180 -10.69 23.14 -4.22
N HIS A 181 -9.42 22.89 -4.51
CA HIS A 181 -8.99 22.73 -5.90
C HIS A 181 -9.27 21.29 -6.33
N GLU A 182 -9.96 21.13 -7.45
CA GLU A 182 -10.03 19.83 -8.09
C GLU A 182 -8.65 19.52 -8.70
N PRO A 183 -8.05 18.35 -8.39
CA PRO A 183 -6.73 18.03 -8.92
C PRO A 183 -6.75 18.04 -10.46
N PRO A 184 -5.79 18.70 -11.13
CA PRO A 184 -5.80 18.78 -12.58
C PRO A 184 -5.68 17.39 -13.21
N ALA A 185 -6.23 17.20 -14.41
CA ALA A 185 -6.15 15.92 -15.12
C ALA A 185 -4.70 15.49 -15.35
N GLU A 186 -3.79 16.45 -15.54
CA GLU A 186 -2.36 16.24 -15.66
C GLU A 186 -1.73 15.63 -14.40
N LEU A 187 -2.20 15.98 -13.19
CA LEU A 187 -1.72 15.31 -11.97
C LEU A 187 -2.11 13.84 -11.96
N HIS A 188 -3.32 13.51 -12.42
CA HIS A 188 -3.76 12.11 -12.53
C HIS A 188 -2.92 11.33 -13.55
N ALA A 189 -2.55 11.96 -14.68
CA ALA A 189 -1.65 11.35 -15.66
C ALA A 189 -0.25 11.05 -15.07
N LEU A 190 0.34 12.03 -14.37
CA LEU A 190 1.61 11.85 -13.66
C LEU A 190 1.55 10.71 -12.64
N LEU A 191 0.52 10.71 -11.80
CA LEU A 191 0.37 9.66 -10.79
C LEU A 191 0.05 8.30 -11.43
N GLY A 192 -0.56 8.26 -12.62
CA GLY A 192 -0.71 7.05 -13.43
C GLY A 192 0.65 6.48 -13.87
N TRP A 193 1.56 7.33 -14.33
CA TRP A 193 2.94 6.92 -14.64
C TRP A 193 3.70 6.46 -13.38
N ALA A 194 3.48 7.12 -12.26
CA ALA A 194 4.06 6.73 -10.98
C ALA A 194 3.61 5.32 -10.55
N ASP A 195 2.30 5.02 -10.66
CA ASP A 195 1.75 3.70 -10.35
C ASP A 195 2.26 2.62 -11.30
N GLU A 196 2.39 2.94 -12.59
CA GLU A 196 2.91 2.00 -13.58
C GLU A 196 4.34 1.59 -13.26
N LEU A 197 5.20 2.57 -12.92
CA LEU A 197 6.56 2.31 -12.47
C LEU A 197 6.61 1.48 -11.18
N ALA A 198 5.69 1.73 -10.24
CA ALA A 198 5.68 1.09 -8.93
C ALA A 198 4.97 -0.29 -8.91
N ARG A 199 4.24 -0.66 -9.97
CA ARG A 199 3.28 -1.78 -10.04
C ARG A 199 3.78 -3.12 -9.50
N HIS A 200 5.07 -3.40 -9.65
CA HIS A 200 5.70 -4.67 -9.25
C HIS A 200 6.82 -4.50 -8.21
N CYS A 201 6.97 -3.31 -7.65
CA CYS A 201 8.06 -3.00 -6.73
C CYS A 201 7.53 -2.65 -5.34
N VAL A 202 6.79 -1.54 -5.22
CA VAL A 202 6.36 -1.02 -3.93
C VAL A 202 4.94 -0.46 -4.04
N VAL A 203 4.04 -0.99 -3.21
CA VAL A 203 2.63 -0.65 -3.21
C VAL A 203 2.35 0.47 -2.21
N VAL A 204 1.58 1.49 -2.61
CA VAL A 204 1.13 2.54 -1.69
C VAL A 204 -0.25 2.19 -1.14
N ARG A 205 -0.30 1.93 0.17
CA ARG A 205 -1.53 1.71 0.94
C ARG A 205 -1.86 2.94 1.79
N ALA A 206 -3.03 2.93 2.40
CA ALA A 206 -3.42 3.96 3.36
C ALA A 206 -3.56 3.40 4.78
N SER A 207 -3.45 4.28 5.76
CA SER A 207 -3.84 4.04 7.15
C SER A 207 -5.23 4.63 7.35
N ALA A 208 -6.24 3.79 7.53
CA ALA A 208 -7.63 4.21 7.61
C ALA A 208 -8.41 3.30 8.57
N ASP A 209 -9.19 3.93 9.46
CA ASP A 209 -9.85 3.23 10.56
C ASP A 209 -11.38 3.20 10.41
N THR A 210 -11.91 3.91 9.40
CA THR A 210 -13.34 3.98 9.10
C THR A 210 -13.62 3.66 7.63
N ALA A 211 -14.86 3.28 7.31
CA ALA A 211 -15.27 3.03 5.93
C ALA A 211 -15.21 4.29 5.04
N ALA A 212 -15.43 5.47 5.62
CA ALA A 212 -15.34 6.74 4.90
C ALA A 212 -13.88 7.04 4.52
N ASP A 213 -12.96 6.91 5.47
CA ASP A 213 -11.52 7.09 5.23
C ASP A 213 -10.99 6.08 4.22
N ALA A 214 -11.42 4.82 4.33
CA ALA A 214 -11.06 3.77 3.39
C ALA A 214 -11.57 4.07 1.97
N SER A 215 -12.82 4.52 1.85
CA SER A 215 -13.39 4.90 0.55
C SER A 215 -12.64 6.08 -0.07
N TYR A 216 -12.33 7.10 0.72
CA TYR A 216 -11.56 8.25 0.27
C TYR A 216 -10.14 7.84 -0.14
N ALA A 217 -9.43 7.06 0.68
CA ALA A 217 -8.10 6.53 0.36
C ALA A 217 -8.08 5.77 -0.97
N ARG A 218 -9.08 4.91 -1.20
CA ARG A 218 -9.22 4.19 -2.47
C ARG A 218 -9.42 5.15 -3.65
N SER A 219 -10.22 6.19 -3.48
CA SER A 219 -10.48 7.18 -4.55
C SER A 219 -9.24 7.97 -4.96
N VAL A 220 -8.28 8.17 -4.05
CA VAL A 220 -7.01 8.88 -4.32
C VAL A 220 -5.87 7.93 -4.73
N GLY A 221 -6.18 6.66 -5.00
CA GLY A 221 -5.25 5.67 -5.56
C GLY A 221 -4.56 4.76 -4.55
N ALA A 222 -5.01 4.70 -3.29
CA ALA A 222 -4.47 3.72 -2.35
C ALA A 222 -4.83 2.29 -2.79
N GLN A 223 -3.84 1.41 -2.82
CA GLN A 223 -3.95 0.02 -3.26
C GLN A 223 -4.26 -0.94 -2.10
N GLY A 224 -5.02 -0.45 -1.11
CA GLY A 224 -5.41 -1.18 0.11
C GLY A 224 -5.15 -0.39 1.38
N ILE A 225 -5.44 -1.01 2.52
CA ILE A 225 -5.16 -0.48 3.85
C ILE A 225 -3.97 -1.23 4.45
N GLY A 226 -2.90 -0.52 4.80
CA GLY A 226 -1.73 -1.09 5.46
C GLY A 226 -1.77 -0.98 6.98
N LEU A 227 -2.70 -0.17 7.51
CA LEU A 227 -2.96 -0.06 8.94
C LEU A 227 -4.39 0.43 9.21
N CYS A 228 -5.21 -0.41 9.82
CA CYS A 228 -6.51 -0.07 10.42
C CYS A 228 -6.40 -0.29 11.93
N ARG A 229 -6.54 0.78 12.70
CA ARG A 229 -6.38 0.82 14.16
C ARG A 229 -7.71 0.55 14.85
N THR A 230 -7.73 -0.47 15.70
CA THR A 230 -8.96 -0.88 16.38
C THR A 230 -9.29 -0.05 17.63
N GLU A 231 -8.30 0.65 18.18
CA GLU A 231 -8.42 1.50 19.37
C GLU A 231 -9.43 2.63 19.12
N HIS A 232 -9.35 3.27 17.95
CA HIS A 232 -10.24 4.38 17.56
C HIS A 232 -11.70 3.92 17.44
N MET A 233 -11.93 2.66 17.06
CA MET A 233 -13.27 2.08 16.99
C MET A 233 -13.94 1.99 18.37
N PHE A 234 -13.18 2.00 19.47
CA PHE A 234 -13.72 1.95 20.83
C PHE A 234 -14.06 3.32 21.42
N LEU A 235 -13.59 4.43 20.82
CA LEU A 235 -13.73 5.77 21.41
C LEU A 235 -15.15 6.36 21.29
N HIS A 236 -16.01 5.80 20.44
CA HIS A 236 -17.41 6.20 20.40
C HIS A 236 -18.12 5.93 21.74
N THR A 237 -18.94 6.88 22.20
CA THR A 237 -19.55 6.89 23.55
C THR A 237 -20.16 5.55 23.98
N GLU A 238 -20.93 4.90 23.11
CA GLU A 238 -21.59 3.62 23.41
C GLU A 238 -20.57 2.48 23.59
N ARG A 239 -19.51 2.47 22.79
CA ARG A 239 -18.47 1.44 22.77
C ARG A 239 -17.47 1.64 23.90
N LEU A 240 -17.16 2.89 24.21
CA LEU A 240 -16.34 3.26 25.36
C LEU A 240 -17.01 2.78 26.65
N ALA A 241 -18.34 2.88 26.75
CA ALA A 241 -19.09 2.33 27.88
C ALA A 241 -18.96 0.80 28.00
N LEU A 242 -19.05 0.07 26.88
CA LEU A 242 -18.83 -1.38 26.86
C LEU A 242 -17.40 -1.76 27.25
N LEU A 243 -16.39 -1.04 26.73
CA LEU A 243 -14.99 -1.28 27.07
C LEU A 243 -14.72 -0.98 28.55
N ARG A 244 -15.29 0.09 29.10
CA ARG A 244 -15.22 0.39 30.55
C ARG A 244 -15.87 -0.72 31.38
N ARG A 245 -17.01 -1.26 30.95
CA ARG A 245 -17.62 -2.43 31.62
C ARG A 245 -16.69 -3.64 31.61
N PHE A 246 -16.05 -3.94 30.49
CA PHE A 246 -15.04 -4.99 30.40
C PHE A 246 -13.83 -4.75 31.33
N ILE A 247 -13.36 -3.51 31.45
CA ILE A 247 -12.24 -3.15 32.33
C ILE A 247 -12.61 -3.30 33.81
N LEU A 248 -13.86 -3.02 34.16
CA LEU A 248 -14.38 -3.00 35.53
C LEU A 248 -15.02 -4.33 35.96
N ALA A 249 -15.17 -5.30 35.05
CA ALA A 249 -15.84 -6.57 35.34
C ALA A 249 -15.16 -7.30 36.50
N ASP A 250 -15.96 -7.68 37.51
CA ASP A 250 -15.50 -8.42 38.69
C ASP A 250 -15.63 -9.95 38.50
N ASP A 251 -16.41 -10.38 37.50
CA ASP A 251 -16.60 -11.77 37.15
C ASP A 251 -16.61 -12.02 35.63
N ARG A 252 -16.56 -13.31 35.28
CA ARG A 252 -16.48 -13.75 33.89
C ARG A 252 -17.76 -13.47 33.09
N ALA A 253 -18.93 -13.50 33.72
CA ALA A 253 -20.20 -13.29 33.02
C ALA A 253 -20.37 -11.83 32.60
N GLU A 254 -19.97 -10.89 33.46
CA GLU A 254 -19.92 -9.47 33.11
C GLU A 254 -18.90 -9.19 32.00
N GLU A 255 -17.72 -9.81 32.08
CA GLU A 255 -16.66 -9.70 31.08
C GLU A 255 -17.15 -10.20 29.70
N ASP A 256 -17.72 -11.40 29.63
CA ASP A 256 -18.22 -12.00 28.39
C ASP A 256 -19.39 -11.20 27.79
N ALA A 257 -20.28 -10.65 28.63
CA ALA A 257 -21.38 -9.80 28.16
C ALA A 257 -20.88 -8.47 27.56
N ALA A 258 -19.87 -7.85 28.16
CA ALA A 258 -19.25 -6.64 27.63
C ALA A 258 -18.52 -6.93 26.30
N LEU A 259 -17.77 -8.03 26.24
CA LEU A 259 -17.07 -8.47 25.03
C LEU A 259 -18.01 -8.81 23.89
N ALA A 260 -19.16 -9.43 24.14
CA ALA A 260 -20.15 -9.72 23.10
C ALA A 260 -20.66 -8.43 22.42
N GLY A 261 -20.94 -7.39 23.21
CA GLY A 261 -21.34 -6.09 22.67
C GLY A 261 -20.22 -5.41 21.86
N LEU A 262 -18.96 -5.52 22.32
CA LEU A 262 -17.81 -5.01 21.56
C LEU A 262 -17.60 -5.77 20.25
N GLU A 263 -17.80 -7.09 20.25
CA GLU A 263 -17.69 -7.95 19.07
C GLU A 263 -18.68 -7.54 17.99
N ASP A 264 -19.94 -7.33 18.35
CA ASP A 264 -20.99 -6.90 17.41
C ASP A 264 -20.70 -5.52 16.83
N ALA A 265 -20.24 -4.58 17.66
CA ALA A 265 -19.87 -3.25 17.21
C ALA A 265 -18.71 -3.28 16.21
N GLN A 266 -17.62 -3.99 16.53
CA GLN A 266 -16.47 -4.12 15.63
C GLN A 266 -16.79 -4.88 14.36
N ARG A 267 -17.61 -5.94 14.43
CA ARG A 267 -18.04 -6.68 13.24
C ARG A 267 -18.69 -5.73 12.23
N ASN A 268 -19.60 -4.87 12.70
CA ASN A 268 -20.30 -3.94 11.82
C ASN A 268 -19.34 -2.93 11.15
N ASP A 269 -18.33 -2.45 11.87
CA ASP A 269 -17.31 -1.57 11.29
C ASP A 269 -16.48 -2.28 10.22
N PHE A 270 -16.03 -3.50 10.52
CA PHE A 270 -15.24 -4.30 9.58
C PHE A 270 -16.05 -4.69 8.33
N GLU A 271 -17.34 -4.99 8.47
CA GLU A 271 -18.20 -5.23 7.30
C GLU A 271 -18.23 -4.01 6.38
N ALA A 272 -18.35 -2.80 6.94
CA ALA A 272 -18.34 -1.56 6.16
C ALA A 272 -16.96 -1.29 5.53
N ILE A 273 -15.87 -1.50 6.26
CA ILE A 273 -14.49 -1.31 5.75
C ILE A 273 -14.18 -2.33 4.65
N PHE A 274 -14.51 -3.60 4.84
CA PHE A 274 -14.27 -4.65 3.83
C PHE A 274 -15.12 -4.44 2.58
N ALA A 275 -16.34 -3.89 2.70
CA ALA A 275 -17.11 -3.48 1.54
C ALA A 275 -16.44 -2.32 0.77
N ALA A 276 -15.95 -1.29 1.47
CA ALA A 276 -15.25 -0.17 0.86
C ALA A 276 -13.95 -0.59 0.13
N MET A 277 -13.27 -1.60 0.66
CA MET A 277 -11.99 -2.11 0.14
C MET A 277 -12.08 -3.47 -0.55
N ASP A 278 -13.26 -3.87 -1.01
CA ASP A 278 -13.45 -5.18 -1.65
C ASP A 278 -12.49 -5.36 -2.84
N GLY A 279 -11.79 -6.51 -2.87
CA GLY A 279 -10.73 -6.82 -3.82
C GLY A 279 -9.32 -6.33 -3.45
N LEU A 280 -9.18 -5.45 -2.46
CA LEU A 280 -7.90 -4.90 -1.98
C LEU A 280 -7.57 -5.40 -0.55
N PRO A 281 -6.28 -5.51 -0.19
CA PRO A 281 -5.87 -5.96 1.14
C PRO A 281 -6.22 -4.91 2.21
N VAL A 282 -6.73 -5.39 3.35
CA VAL A 282 -6.99 -4.59 4.55
C VAL A 282 -6.24 -5.18 5.74
N THR A 283 -5.23 -4.45 6.20
CA THR A 283 -4.43 -4.81 7.38
C THR A 283 -5.03 -4.20 8.65
N VAL A 284 -5.60 -5.04 9.51
CA VAL A 284 -6.23 -4.68 10.78
C VAL A 284 -5.27 -4.97 11.92
N ARG A 285 -4.87 -3.94 12.68
CA ARG A 285 -4.05 -4.08 13.88
C ARG A 285 -4.94 -4.28 15.10
N LEU A 286 -4.66 -5.34 15.87
CA LEU A 286 -5.36 -5.60 17.14
C LEU A 286 -5.05 -4.51 18.18
N LEU A 287 -5.80 -4.49 19.29
CA LEU A 287 -5.75 -3.42 20.28
C LEU A 287 -4.35 -3.27 20.88
N ASP A 288 -3.75 -2.11 20.67
CA ASP A 288 -2.43 -1.73 21.14
C ASP A 288 -2.47 -0.73 22.30
N ALA A 289 -3.57 0.00 22.53
CA ALA A 289 -3.63 0.94 23.65
C ALA A 289 -3.71 0.23 25.02
N PRO A 290 -3.02 0.74 26.06
CA PRO A 290 -3.18 0.26 27.42
C PRO A 290 -4.56 0.61 27.97
N LEU A 291 -5.11 -0.24 28.85
CA LEU A 291 -6.50 -0.12 29.30
C LEU A 291 -6.81 1.18 30.07
N HIS A 292 -5.81 1.81 30.69
CA HIS A 292 -6.02 3.04 31.45
C HIS A 292 -6.37 4.24 30.55
N GLU A 293 -6.01 4.22 29.26
CA GLU A 293 -6.37 5.29 28.31
C GLU A 293 -7.89 5.36 28.06
N PHE A 294 -8.64 4.29 28.35
CA PHE A 294 -10.09 4.25 28.21
C PHE A 294 -10.84 4.63 29.49
N LEU A 295 -10.13 4.87 30.59
CA LEU A 295 -10.70 5.30 31.86
C LEU A 295 -10.57 6.81 32.05
N PRO A 296 -11.42 7.44 32.87
CA PRO A 296 -11.25 8.86 33.20
C PRO A 296 -9.90 9.13 33.87
N THR A 297 -9.40 10.35 33.73
CA THR A 297 -8.10 10.74 34.29
C THR A 297 -8.06 10.58 35.81
N PRO A 298 -6.91 10.17 36.39
CA PRO A 298 -6.77 10.01 37.83
C PRO A 298 -7.12 11.28 38.60
N ASP A 299 -6.69 12.45 38.13
CA ASP A 299 -6.87 13.73 38.83
C ASP A 299 -8.33 14.11 39.03
N ALA A 300 -9.18 13.88 38.01
CA ALA A 300 -10.61 14.16 38.09
C ALA A 300 -11.27 13.28 39.16
N LEU A 301 -10.97 11.98 39.15
CA LEU A 301 -11.53 11.02 40.10
C LEU A 301 -10.99 11.22 41.52
N LEU A 302 -9.70 11.52 41.67
CA LEU A 302 -9.07 11.82 42.97
C LEU A 302 -9.65 13.09 43.58
N THR A 303 -9.87 14.12 42.76
CA THR A 303 -10.50 15.37 43.21
C THR A 303 -11.93 15.11 43.71
N ALA A 304 -12.71 14.34 42.95
CA ALA A 304 -14.05 13.93 43.36
C ALA A 304 -14.04 13.06 44.63
N GLU A 305 -13.05 12.17 44.80
CA GLU A 305 -12.89 11.35 46.00
C GLU A 305 -12.62 12.23 47.24
N VAL A 306 -11.68 13.17 47.13
CA VAL A 306 -11.33 14.10 48.22
C VAL A 306 -12.52 15.00 48.60
N ARG A 307 -13.35 15.38 47.62
CA ARG A 307 -14.58 16.16 47.86
C ARG A 307 -15.74 15.31 48.39
N GLY A 308 -15.60 13.99 48.44
CA GLY A 308 -16.68 13.08 48.83
C GLY A 308 -17.81 12.99 47.80
N GLU A 309 -17.52 13.31 46.54
CA GLU A 309 -18.49 13.37 45.43
C GLU A 309 -18.61 12.03 44.67
N LEU A 310 -17.70 11.08 44.90
CA LEU A 310 -17.78 9.75 44.28
C LEU A 310 -18.80 8.86 44.98
N ASP A 311 -19.70 8.28 44.18
CA ASP A 311 -20.53 7.14 44.58
C ASP A 311 -19.76 5.81 44.50
N ASP A 312 -20.43 4.68 44.71
CA ASP A 312 -19.80 3.36 44.65
C ASP A 312 -19.29 3.00 43.25
N ALA A 313 -19.97 3.47 42.19
CA ALA A 313 -19.51 3.28 40.82
C ALA A 313 -18.22 4.08 40.57
N GLY A 314 -18.19 5.34 40.99
CA GLY A 314 -17.02 6.21 40.92
C GLY A 314 -15.83 5.67 41.70
N ARG A 315 -16.05 5.11 42.90
CA ARG A 315 -15.00 4.43 43.69
C ARG A 315 -14.44 3.19 42.97
N ARG A 316 -15.29 2.40 42.31
CA ARG A 316 -14.83 1.25 41.50
C ARG A 316 -13.96 1.69 40.32
N VAL A 317 -14.37 2.74 39.61
CA VAL A 317 -13.58 3.32 38.52
C VAL A 317 -12.23 3.81 39.04
N LEU A 318 -12.19 4.55 40.14
CA LEU A 318 -10.95 5.04 40.73
C LEU A 318 -10.02 3.90 41.17
N ALA A 319 -10.57 2.83 41.75
CA ALA A 319 -9.80 1.64 42.10
C ALA A 319 -9.17 0.98 40.86
N ALA A 320 -9.92 0.89 39.75
CA ALA A 320 -9.40 0.37 38.48
C ALA A 320 -8.33 1.28 37.87
N VAL A 321 -8.52 2.60 37.89
CA VAL A 321 -7.52 3.58 37.45
C VAL A 321 -6.22 3.43 38.22
N ARG A 322 -6.29 3.31 39.56
CA ARG A 322 -5.10 3.08 40.40
C ARG A 322 -4.41 1.75 40.08
N ARG A 323 -5.18 0.69 39.83
CA ARG A 323 -4.67 -0.65 39.52
C ARG A 323 -3.98 -0.71 38.15
N LEU A 324 -4.51 0.00 37.16
CA LEU A 324 -4.03 0.00 35.77
C LEU A 324 -3.06 1.14 35.47
N HIS A 325 -2.77 2.00 36.45
CA HIS A 325 -1.81 3.07 36.31
C HIS A 325 -0.40 2.51 36.11
N GLU A 326 0.27 3.00 35.07
CA GLU A 326 1.65 2.67 34.76
C GLU A 326 2.46 3.96 34.71
N VAL A 327 3.69 3.91 35.21
CA VAL A 327 4.60 5.06 35.18
C VAL A 327 4.98 5.44 33.75
N ASN A 328 5.18 4.45 32.88
CA ASN A 328 5.53 4.65 31.47
C ASN A 328 4.61 3.79 30.57
N PRO A 329 3.40 4.29 30.23
CA PRO A 329 2.43 3.56 29.41
C PRO A 329 2.96 3.04 28.08
N MET A 330 3.84 3.80 27.42
CA MET A 330 4.42 3.45 26.11
C MET A 330 5.14 2.09 26.13
N ILE A 331 5.82 1.74 27.22
CA ILE A 331 6.52 0.45 27.38
C ILE A 331 5.79 -0.53 28.30
N GLY A 332 4.54 -0.23 28.66
CA GLY A 332 3.76 -0.94 29.66
C GLY A 332 2.96 -2.13 29.14
N THR A 333 1.79 -2.34 29.75
CA THR A 333 0.88 -3.46 29.54
C THR A 333 -0.06 -3.16 28.38
N ARG A 334 0.47 -3.30 27.16
CA ARG A 334 -0.18 -2.92 25.91
C ARG A 334 0.12 -3.93 24.79
N GLY A 335 -0.52 -3.77 23.63
CA GLY A 335 -0.36 -4.67 22.49
C GLY A 335 -0.51 -6.16 22.85
N ILE A 336 0.28 -7.04 22.23
CA ILE A 336 0.12 -8.49 22.44
C ILE A 336 0.21 -8.91 23.91
N ARG A 337 0.97 -8.19 24.74
CA ARG A 337 1.10 -8.45 26.19
C ARG A 337 -0.27 -8.35 26.87
N LEU A 338 -1.06 -7.34 26.50
CA LEU A 338 -2.42 -7.18 26.98
C LEU A 338 -3.32 -8.33 26.50
N GLY A 339 -3.20 -8.75 25.24
CA GLY A 339 -3.91 -9.92 24.71
C GLY A 339 -3.63 -11.21 25.48
N VAL A 340 -2.38 -11.42 25.92
CA VAL A 340 -1.98 -12.57 26.75
C VAL A 340 -2.54 -12.46 28.17
N LEU A 341 -2.52 -11.28 28.78
CA LEU A 341 -3.01 -11.06 30.14
C LEU A 341 -4.54 -11.02 30.24
N ARG A 342 -5.22 -10.66 29.15
CA ARG A 342 -6.68 -10.63 29.02
C ARG A 342 -7.10 -11.55 27.86
N PRO A 343 -7.05 -12.89 28.06
CA PRO A 343 -7.11 -13.88 26.98
C PRO A 343 -8.43 -13.92 26.20
N ALA A 344 -9.48 -13.23 26.64
CA ALA A 344 -10.74 -13.13 25.90
C ALA A 344 -10.79 -11.94 24.92
N LEU A 345 -9.91 -10.95 25.09
CA LEU A 345 -9.95 -9.68 24.36
C LEU A 345 -9.57 -9.85 22.88
N TYR A 346 -8.39 -10.40 22.60
CA TYR A 346 -7.92 -10.59 21.23
C TYR A 346 -8.76 -11.61 20.45
N PRO A 347 -9.13 -12.78 21.02
CA PRO A 347 -10.08 -13.69 20.37
C PRO A 347 -11.41 -13.03 19.99
N MET A 348 -11.91 -12.10 20.79
CA MET A 348 -13.11 -11.33 20.45
C MET A 348 -12.90 -10.49 19.18
N GLN A 349 -11.82 -9.70 19.11
CA GLN A 349 -11.54 -8.87 17.94
C GLN A 349 -11.35 -9.72 16.68
N VAL A 350 -10.62 -10.83 16.80
CA VAL A 350 -10.39 -11.77 15.71
C VAL A 350 -11.70 -12.40 15.23
N ARG A 351 -12.62 -12.80 16.13
CA ARG A 351 -13.95 -13.27 15.73
C ARG A 351 -14.74 -12.20 14.98
N ALA A 352 -14.72 -10.94 15.43
CA ALA A 352 -15.37 -9.85 14.73
C ALA A 352 -14.84 -9.70 13.29
N ILE A 353 -13.51 -9.72 13.12
CA ILE A 353 -12.83 -9.68 11.82
C ILE A 353 -13.23 -10.87 10.93
N CYS A 354 -13.11 -12.10 11.43
CA CYS A 354 -13.43 -13.30 10.66
C CYS A 354 -14.90 -13.37 10.25
N ARG A 355 -15.82 -12.95 11.13
CA ARG A 355 -17.26 -12.90 10.82
C ARG A 355 -17.58 -11.85 9.76
N ALA A 356 -16.99 -10.67 9.85
CA ALA A 356 -17.16 -9.63 8.83
C ALA A 356 -16.62 -10.08 7.46
N ALA A 357 -15.46 -10.74 7.43
CA ALA A 357 -14.91 -11.31 6.20
C ALA A 357 -15.83 -12.42 5.62
N ALA A 358 -16.33 -13.31 6.48
CA ALA A 358 -17.27 -14.36 6.08
C ALA A 358 -18.59 -13.80 5.52
N ALA A 359 -19.12 -12.75 6.14
CA ALA A 359 -20.28 -12.02 5.64
C ALA A 359 -20.00 -11.44 4.25
N ARG A 360 -18.84 -10.81 4.04
CA ARG A 360 -18.46 -10.25 2.73
C ARG A 360 -18.33 -11.32 1.65
N ILE A 361 -17.71 -12.47 1.95
CA ILE A 361 -17.65 -13.63 1.05
C ILE A 361 -19.07 -14.12 0.68
N THR A 362 -19.94 -14.26 1.69
CA THR A 362 -21.32 -14.72 1.49
C THR A 362 -22.12 -13.76 0.59
N GLN A 363 -21.81 -12.46 0.65
CA GLN A 363 -22.38 -11.43 -0.23
C GLN A 363 -21.76 -11.42 -1.64
N GLY A 364 -20.85 -12.34 -1.97
CA GLY A 364 -20.18 -12.43 -3.27
C GLY A 364 -18.96 -11.50 -3.43
N GLY A 365 -18.49 -10.91 -2.33
CA GLY A 365 -17.27 -10.10 -2.32
C GLY A 365 -15.97 -10.92 -2.30
N SER A 366 -14.85 -10.23 -2.39
CA SER A 366 -13.50 -10.79 -2.35
C SER A 366 -12.64 -10.06 -1.32
N PRO A 367 -12.96 -10.21 -0.01
CA PRO A 367 -12.17 -9.58 1.04
C PRO A 367 -10.75 -10.18 1.08
N ARG A 368 -9.75 -9.36 1.40
CA ARG A 368 -8.37 -9.79 1.65
C ARG A 368 -7.94 -9.19 2.98
N VAL A 369 -7.77 -10.02 4.00
CA VAL A 369 -7.66 -9.57 5.39
C VAL A 369 -6.32 -9.97 5.97
N ASP A 370 -5.61 -8.97 6.48
CA ASP A 370 -4.32 -9.13 7.14
C ASP A 370 -4.51 -8.78 8.63
N ILE A 371 -4.39 -9.73 9.55
CA ILE A 371 -4.45 -9.48 11.00
C ILE A 371 -3.04 -9.19 11.49
N LEU A 372 -2.80 -7.97 12.00
CA LEU A 372 -1.50 -7.50 12.43
C LEU A 372 -1.41 -7.46 13.97
N ILE A 373 -0.41 -8.16 14.52
CA ILE A 373 -0.18 -8.26 15.96
C ILE A 373 0.80 -7.16 16.41
N PRO A 374 0.37 -6.22 17.29
CA PRO A 374 1.23 -5.14 17.78
C PRO A 374 2.16 -5.58 18.92
N MET A 375 3.25 -4.84 19.09
CA MET A 375 4.23 -4.92 20.18
C MET A 375 4.88 -6.30 20.34
N VAL A 376 5.02 -7.03 19.23
CA VAL A 376 5.72 -8.32 19.18
C VAL A 376 7.18 -8.11 19.58
N MET A 377 7.70 -9.05 20.34
CA MET A 377 9.10 -9.10 20.77
C MET A 377 9.73 -10.47 20.49
N ASP A 378 8.94 -11.54 20.46
CA ASP A 378 9.39 -12.93 20.35
C ASP A 378 8.56 -13.74 19.34
N PRO A 379 9.14 -14.71 18.60
CA PRO A 379 8.36 -15.60 17.74
C PRO A 379 7.31 -16.44 18.51
N THR A 380 7.53 -16.75 19.79
CA THR A 380 6.55 -17.54 20.58
C THR A 380 5.24 -16.78 20.84
N GLU A 381 5.30 -15.46 20.95
CA GLU A 381 4.14 -14.57 21.02
C GLU A 381 3.27 -14.71 19.76
N MET A 382 3.90 -14.82 18.58
CA MET A 382 3.18 -15.04 17.33
C MET A 382 2.49 -16.41 17.26
N VAL A 383 3.08 -17.46 17.85
CA VAL A 383 2.44 -18.78 17.91
C VAL A 383 1.11 -18.72 18.67
N ILE A 384 1.08 -18.00 19.80
CA ILE A 384 -0.15 -17.77 20.56
C ILE A 384 -1.14 -16.94 19.74
N ALA A 385 -0.67 -15.88 19.08
CA ALA A 385 -1.54 -15.05 18.26
C ALA A 385 -2.21 -15.84 17.11
N ARG A 386 -1.47 -16.75 16.47
CA ARG A 386 -2.01 -17.63 15.43
C ARG A 386 -3.07 -18.58 15.96
N SER A 387 -2.95 -19.06 17.20
CA SER A 387 -3.98 -19.96 17.78
C SER A 387 -5.31 -19.23 17.94
N TRP A 388 -5.31 -17.96 18.36
CA TRP A 388 -6.54 -17.15 18.44
C TRP A 388 -7.23 -17.01 17.08
N VAL A 389 -6.45 -16.84 16.00
CA VAL A 389 -6.96 -16.75 14.63
C VAL A 389 -7.50 -18.09 14.13
N ALA A 390 -6.76 -19.18 14.34
CA ALA A 390 -7.20 -20.52 13.97
C ALA A 390 -8.53 -20.90 14.67
N ASP A 391 -8.65 -20.64 15.98
CA ASP A 391 -9.85 -20.94 16.76
C ASP A 391 -11.07 -20.13 16.27
N ALA A 392 -10.89 -18.84 15.97
CA ALA A 392 -11.95 -17.98 15.46
C ALA A 392 -12.42 -18.39 14.06
N MET A 393 -11.49 -18.77 13.18
CA MET A 393 -11.81 -19.27 11.84
C MET A 393 -12.56 -20.61 11.91
N ALA A 394 -12.11 -21.53 12.77
CA ALA A 394 -12.77 -22.83 12.98
C ALA A 394 -14.19 -22.68 13.52
N ALA A 395 -14.48 -21.62 14.29
CA ALA A 395 -15.81 -21.31 14.80
C ALA A 395 -16.77 -20.70 13.74
N THR A 396 -16.31 -20.47 12.50
CA THR A 396 -17.11 -19.83 11.44
C THR A 396 -17.46 -20.83 10.33
N ALA A 397 -18.70 -20.79 9.81
CA ALA A 397 -19.19 -21.75 8.81
C ALA A 397 -18.41 -21.75 7.47
N THR A 398 -17.63 -20.69 7.19
CA THR A 398 -16.82 -20.51 5.98
C THR A 398 -15.32 -20.72 6.24
N ALA A 399 -14.94 -21.56 7.20
CA ALA A 399 -13.55 -21.74 7.65
C ALA A 399 -12.54 -21.95 6.51
N VAL A 400 -12.87 -22.78 5.51
CA VAL A 400 -11.98 -23.05 4.35
C VAL A 400 -11.78 -21.77 3.51
N ALA A 401 -12.86 -21.07 3.17
CA ALA A 401 -12.78 -19.83 2.38
C ALA A 401 -12.06 -18.70 3.15
N LEU A 402 -12.14 -18.70 4.49
CA LEU A 402 -11.37 -17.78 5.32
C LEU A 402 -9.86 -18.10 5.27
N GLY A 403 -9.47 -19.38 5.14
CA GLY A 403 -8.09 -19.83 5.01
C GLY A 403 -7.33 -19.19 3.86
N ASP A 404 -8.02 -18.92 2.76
CA ASP A 404 -7.42 -18.34 1.55
C ASP A 404 -7.34 -16.80 1.57
N VAL A 405 -8.02 -16.15 2.52
CA VAL A 405 -8.12 -14.67 2.57
C VAL A 405 -7.56 -14.03 3.83
N VAL A 406 -7.42 -14.78 4.93
CA VAL A 406 -6.91 -14.27 6.21
C VAL A 406 -5.43 -14.63 6.37
N ARG A 407 -4.59 -13.62 6.58
CA ARG A 407 -3.16 -13.78 6.93
C ARG A 407 -2.88 -13.19 8.30
N VAL A 408 -1.87 -13.70 9.01
CA VAL A 408 -1.46 -13.23 10.33
C VAL A 408 -0.03 -12.71 10.29
N GLY A 409 0.17 -11.43 10.58
CA GLY A 409 1.47 -10.76 10.51
C GLY A 409 1.91 -10.14 11.83
N ALA A 410 3.20 -9.82 11.90
CA ALA A 410 3.81 -9.20 13.08
C ALA A 410 4.17 -7.74 12.81
N MET A 411 3.88 -6.87 13.78
CA MET A 411 4.39 -5.51 13.76
C MET A 411 5.82 -5.47 14.31
N ILE A 412 6.77 -5.07 13.47
CA ILE A 412 8.18 -4.91 13.86
C ILE A 412 8.38 -3.49 14.34
N GLU A 413 8.10 -3.28 15.62
CA GLU A 413 8.16 -1.97 16.26
C GLU A 413 8.93 -1.96 17.57
N THR A 414 9.44 -3.12 18.00
CA THR A 414 10.37 -3.23 19.11
C THR A 414 11.78 -3.54 18.57
N PRO A 415 12.85 -2.98 19.18
CA PRO A 415 14.22 -3.31 18.77
C PRO A 415 14.52 -4.82 18.84
N ARG A 416 13.94 -5.53 19.81
CA ARG A 416 14.11 -6.99 19.91
C ARG A 416 13.45 -7.73 18.74
N ALA A 417 12.26 -7.32 18.30
CA ALA A 417 11.64 -7.91 17.11
C ALA A 417 12.46 -7.65 15.84
N ALA A 418 13.05 -6.46 15.69
CA ALA A 418 13.94 -6.18 14.56
C ALA A 418 15.18 -7.09 14.58
N LEU A 419 15.77 -7.33 15.75
CA LEU A 419 16.91 -8.26 15.93
C LEU A 419 16.54 -9.73 15.68
N LEU A 420 15.29 -10.12 15.94
CA LEU A 420 14.77 -11.48 15.77
C LEU A 420 13.88 -11.63 14.52
N ALA A 421 14.03 -10.73 13.55
CA ALA A 421 13.13 -10.67 12.39
C ALA A 421 13.10 -11.97 11.58
N ALA A 422 14.21 -12.70 11.48
CA ALA A 422 14.28 -14.01 10.83
C ALA A 422 13.37 -15.05 11.52
N ASP A 423 13.43 -15.14 12.84
CA ASP A 423 12.62 -16.11 13.60
C ASP A 423 11.14 -15.73 13.60
N ILE A 424 10.83 -14.43 13.69
CA ILE A 424 9.46 -13.92 13.58
C ILE A 424 8.91 -14.18 12.16
N ALA A 425 9.70 -13.97 11.12
CA ALA A 425 9.33 -14.25 9.74
C ALA A 425 8.95 -15.73 9.53
N ALA A 426 9.63 -16.66 10.21
CA ALA A 426 9.31 -18.09 10.12
C ALA A 426 7.87 -18.44 10.53
N VAL A 427 7.23 -17.61 11.37
CA VAL A 427 5.87 -17.84 11.87
C VAL A 427 4.84 -16.82 11.40
N ALA A 428 5.26 -15.63 10.95
CA ALA A 428 4.38 -14.59 10.44
C ALA A 428 4.17 -14.71 8.92
N ASP A 429 2.97 -14.43 8.41
CA ASP A 429 2.66 -14.44 6.98
C ASP A 429 3.15 -13.17 6.25
N PHE A 430 3.36 -12.10 7.02
CA PHE A 430 3.94 -10.83 6.59
C PHE A 430 4.47 -10.07 7.82
N ILE A 431 5.28 -9.04 7.60
CA ILE A 431 5.69 -8.10 8.65
C ILE A 431 5.36 -6.66 8.25
N SER A 432 5.12 -5.81 9.24
CA SER A 432 4.95 -4.37 9.02
C SER A 432 5.74 -3.58 10.06
N PHE A 433 6.56 -2.62 9.63
CA PHE A 433 7.28 -1.76 10.57
C PHE A 433 6.37 -0.69 11.13
N GLY A 434 6.24 -0.66 12.47
CA GLY A 434 5.72 0.46 13.24
C GLY A 434 6.87 1.41 13.58
N THR A 435 7.27 2.23 12.62
CA THR A 435 8.50 3.05 12.74
C THR A 435 8.42 4.12 13.82
N ASN A 436 7.20 4.54 14.21
CA ASN A 436 7.01 5.50 15.31
C ASN A 436 7.52 4.91 16.64
N ASP A 437 7.00 3.75 17.03
CA ASP A 437 7.41 3.07 18.27
C ASP A 437 8.85 2.54 18.19
N LEU A 438 9.27 2.06 17.02
CA LEU A 438 10.66 1.66 16.82
C LEU A 438 11.63 2.84 17.04
N THR A 439 11.26 4.04 16.59
CA THR A 439 12.04 5.27 16.82
C THR A 439 12.06 5.63 18.30
N GLN A 440 10.90 5.61 18.97
CA GLN A 440 10.82 5.88 20.41
C GLN A 440 11.77 4.96 21.20
N LEU A 441 11.71 3.66 20.92
CA LEU A 441 12.49 2.65 21.65
C LEU A 441 13.98 2.66 21.29
N ALA A 442 14.32 2.91 20.02
CA ALA A 442 15.72 2.95 19.58
C ALA A 442 16.46 4.19 20.11
N PHE A 443 15.78 5.35 20.15
CA PHE A 443 16.35 6.56 20.72
C PHE A 443 16.22 6.62 22.26
N GLY A 444 15.30 5.87 22.84
CA GLY A 444 14.95 5.99 24.27
C GLY A 444 14.19 7.29 24.55
N LEU A 445 13.30 7.69 23.65
CA LEU A 445 12.52 8.92 23.72
C LEU A 445 11.03 8.60 23.80
N SER A 446 10.35 9.19 24.78
CA SER A 446 8.91 9.40 24.71
C SER A 446 8.67 10.50 23.67
N ARG A 447 7.85 10.23 22.65
CA ARG A 447 7.58 11.17 21.57
C ARG A 447 7.02 12.47 22.12
N ASP A 448 5.96 12.40 22.89
CA ASP A 448 5.24 13.57 23.40
C ASP A 448 6.16 14.47 24.24
N ASP A 449 6.99 13.86 25.10
CA ASP A 449 7.93 14.61 25.95
C ASP A 449 9.10 15.19 25.14
N ALA A 450 9.66 14.41 24.22
CA ALA A 450 10.80 14.83 23.41
C ALA A 450 10.40 15.98 22.48
N GLU A 451 9.24 15.86 21.84
CA GLU A 451 8.68 16.86 20.94
C GLU A 451 8.38 18.19 21.64
N ALA A 452 7.86 18.15 22.88
CA ALA A 452 7.55 19.34 23.65
C ALA A 452 8.77 20.05 24.26
N GLN A 453 9.78 19.29 24.71
CA GLN A 453 10.84 19.83 25.58
C GLN A 453 12.23 19.83 24.94
N MET A 454 12.58 18.76 24.22
CA MET A 454 13.97 18.45 23.86
C MET A 454 14.29 18.77 22.39
N LEU A 455 13.45 18.30 21.46
CA LEU A 455 13.73 18.36 20.02
C LEU A 455 13.97 19.78 19.49
N PRO A 456 13.23 20.83 19.91
CA PRO A 456 13.51 22.19 19.44
C PRO A 456 14.97 22.63 19.68
N GLN A 457 15.51 22.33 20.86
CA GLN A 457 16.89 22.67 21.22
C GLN A 457 17.90 21.78 20.45
N TYR A 458 17.61 20.49 20.31
CA TYR A 458 18.50 19.56 19.59
C TYR A 458 18.64 19.93 18.11
N LEU A 459 17.55 20.36 17.48
CA LEU A 459 17.55 20.86 16.11
C LEU A 459 18.27 22.21 16.00
N ALA A 460 18.01 23.14 16.93
CA ALA A 460 18.69 24.45 16.96
C ALA A 460 20.22 24.31 17.10
N HIS A 461 20.66 23.34 17.90
CA HIS A 461 22.07 23.00 18.07
C HIS A 461 22.63 22.07 16.98
N ARG A 462 21.81 21.65 16.00
CA ARG A 462 22.17 20.71 14.93
C ARG A 462 22.75 19.38 15.45
N LEU A 463 22.30 18.94 16.63
CA LEU A 463 22.57 17.60 17.16
C LEU A 463 21.77 16.55 16.39
N LEU A 464 20.61 16.94 15.87
CA LEU A 464 19.80 16.18 14.92
C LEU A 464 19.64 17.00 13.64
N SER A 465 19.64 16.33 12.50
CA SER A 465 19.41 16.96 11.19
C SER A 465 17.93 17.21 10.89
N ALA A 466 17.05 16.41 11.49
CA ALA A 466 15.59 16.49 11.34
C ALA A 466 14.91 15.93 12.61
N ASN A 467 13.60 16.18 12.75
CA ASN A 467 12.81 15.51 13.77
C ASN A 467 12.70 14.01 13.41
N PRO A 468 13.22 13.09 14.25
CA PRO A 468 13.26 11.66 13.92
C PRO A 468 11.89 10.98 13.90
N PHE A 469 10.83 11.65 14.37
CA PHE A 469 9.44 11.17 14.28
C PHE A 469 8.72 11.62 13.00
N VAL A 470 9.35 12.49 12.21
CA VAL A 470 8.82 12.98 10.92
C VAL A 470 9.64 12.40 9.77
N THR A 471 10.97 12.48 9.87
CA THR A 471 11.90 11.91 8.90
C THR A 471 12.71 10.81 9.58
N LEU A 472 12.71 9.63 8.98
CA LEU A 472 13.34 8.43 9.49
C LEU A 472 14.84 8.68 9.73
N ASP A 473 15.31 8.36 10.93
CA ASP A 473 16.74 8.32 11.22
C ASP A 473 17.39 7.14 10.51
N GLU A 474 18.01 7.37 9.35
CA GLU A 474 18.66 6.33 8.55
C GLU A 474 19.81 5.62 9.30
N ARG A 475 20.50 6.31 10.20
CA ARG A 475 21.75 5.82 10.81
C ARG A 475 21.52 4.89 12.01
N GLY A 476 20.45 5.09 12.76
CA GLY A 476 20.05 4.25 13.87
C GLY A 476 18.83 3.40 13.51
N VAL A 477 17.66 4.03 13.43
CA VAL A 477 16.38 3.33 13.19
C VAL A 477 16.37 2.65 11.81
N GLY A 478 16.82 3.33 10.77
CA GLY A 478 16.92 2.80 9.42
C GLY A 478 17.86 1.60 9.32
N ARG A 479 18.92 1.53 10.15
CA ARG A 479 19.77 0.34 10.23
C ARG A 479 19.06 -0.86 10.85
N LEU A 480 18.19 -0.64 11.84
CA LEU A 480 17.34 -1.70 12.39
C LEU A 480 16.34 -2.20 11.33
N VAL A 481 15.73 -1.28 10.57
CA VAL A 481 14.81 -1.62 9.48
C VAL A 481 15.52 -2.45 8.41
N ALA A 482 16.66 -1.96 7.88
CA ALA A 482 17.43 -2.66 6.84
C ALA A 482 17.86 -4.07 7.28
N MET A 483 18.43 -4.19 8.49
CA MET A 483 18.83 -5.48 9.06
C MET A 483 17.65 -6.44 9.21
N ALA A 484 16.50 -5.93 9.67
CA ALA A 484 15.30 -6.74 9.83
C ALA A 484 14.72 -7.19 8.47
N CYS A 485 14.74 -6.32 7.44
CA CYS A 485 14.38 -6.70 6.08
C CYS A 485 15.26 -7.84 5.55
N ASP A 486 16.58 -7.69 5.65
CA ASP A 486 17.55 -8.67 5.19
C ASP A 486 17.39 -10.02 5.92
N ALA A 487 17.27 -9.98 7.25
CA ALA A 487 17.10 -11.18 8.08
C ALA A 487 15.76 -11.89 7.79
N ALA A 488 14.67 -11.14 7.66
CA ALA A 488 13.36 -11.68 7.36
C ALA A 488 13.32 -12.33 5.97
N ARG A 489 13.87 -11.67 4.94
CA ARG A 489 13.95 -12.24 3.58
C ARG A 489 14.94 -13.38 3.47
N SER A 490 16.01 -13.39 4.26
CA SER A 490 16.93 -14.54 4.35
C SER A 490 16.23 -15.78 4.91
N ALA A 491 15.31 -15.60 5.86
CA ALA A 491 14.50 -16.70 6.39
C ALA A 491 13.36 -17.11 5.43
N ARG A 492 12.70 -16.13 4.78
CA ARG A 492 11.61 -16.33 3.82
C ARG A 492 11.66 -15.30 2.71
N SER A 493 12.19 -15.69 1.55
CA SER A 493 12.47 -14.78 0.42
C SER A 493 11.24 -14.02 -0.09
N ASN A 494 10.06 -14.63 -0.03
CA ASN A 494 8.79 -14.08 -0.48
C ASN A 494 7.94 -13.44 0.63
N LEU A 495 8.49 -13.23 1.84
CA LEU A 495 7.77 -12.57 2.92
C LEU A 495 7.43 -11.13 2.51
N ALA A 496 6.15 -10.76 2.63
CA ALA A 496 5.73 -9.38 2.41
C ALA A 496 6.16 -8.49 3.58
N ILE A 497 6.81 -7.37 3.28
CA ILE A 497 7.35 -6.40 4.23
C ILE A 497 6.74 -5.03 3.95
N GLY A 498 5.97 -4.50 4.89
CA GLY A 498 5.38 -3.17 4.82
C GLY A 498 5.97 -2.19 5.84
N VAL A 499 5.68 -0.91 5.67
CA VAL A 499 5.91 0.13 6.67
C VAL A 499 4.65 0.94 6.83
N CYS A 500 4.27 1.24 8.07
CA CYS A 500 3.16 2.13 8.37
C CYS A 500 3.59 3.25 9.32
N GLY A 501 2.82 4.35 9.32
CA GLY A 501 3.07 5.51 10.16
C GLY A 501 3.52 6.74 9.36
N GLU A 502 4.08 7.72 10.05
CA GLU A 502 4.37 9.03 9.47
C GLU A 502 5.51 8.98 8.44
N HIS A 503 6.56 8.21 8.73
CA HIS A 503 7.68 8.00 7.81
C HIS A 503 7.26 7.39 6.47
N ALA A 504 6.15 6.65 6.42
CA ALA A 504 5.62 6.07 5.18
C ALA A 504 4.92 7.11 4.27
N GLY A 505 4.76 8.35 4.74
CA GLY A 505 4.25 9.49 3.96
C GLY A 505 5.27 10.62 3.76
N ASP A 506 6.49 10.47 4.28
CA ASP A 506 7.59 11.43 4.12
C ASP A 506 8.49 11.04 2.92
N PRO A 507 8.62 11.88 1.87
CA PRO A 507 9.38 11.53 0.68
C PRO A 507 10.85 11.13 0.93
N ALA A 508 11.52 11.77 1.90
CA ALA A 508 12.89 11.43 2.26
C ALA A 508 12.98 10.02 2.87
N SER A 509 12.11 9.74 3.85
CA SER A 509 11.98 8.42 4.47
C SER A 509 11.61 7.34 3.46
N ILE A 510 10.65 7.58 2.57
CA ILE A 510 10.23 6.64 1.51
C ILE A 510 11.43 6.25 0.65
N SER A 511 12.28 7.20 0.27
CA SER A 511 13.47 6.91 -0.54
C SER A 511 14.38 5.86 0.11
N PHE A 512 14.63 5.99 1.41
CA PHE A 512 15.41 5.03 2.17
C PHE A 512 14.67 3.69 2.33
N LEU A 513 13.39 3.72 2.69
CA LEU A 513 12.57 2.51 2.88
C LEU A 513 12.50 1.66 1.61
N VAL A 514 12.31 2.28 0.44
CA VAL A 514 12.34 1.61 -0.86
C VAL A 514 13.71 0.98 -1.11
N ALA A 515 14.80 1.66 -0.77
CA ALA A 515 16.16 1.10 -0.88
C ALA A 515 16.40 -0.10 0.06
N CYS A 516 15.69 -0.19 1.18
CA CYS A 516 15.69 -1.35 2.07
C CYS A 516 14.85 -2.54 1.54
N GLY A 517 14.16 -2.40 0.41
CA GLY A 517 13.40 -3.49 -0.21
C GLY A 517 12.05 -3.80 0.45
N VAL A 518 11.38 -2.78 0.99
CA VAL A 518 9.99 -2.91 1.47
C VAL A 518 9.03 -3.05 0.29
N ASP A 519 8.01 -3.89 0.41
CA ASP A 519 6.99 -4.14 -0.63
C ASP A 519 5.83 -3.14 -0.57
N SER A 520 5.66 -2.42 0.55
CA SER A 520 4.60 -1.42 0.69
C SER A 520 4.90 -0.33 1.71
N VAL A 521 4.32 0.84 1.47
CA VAL A 521 4.26 1.97 2.40
C VAL A 521 2.80 2.34 2.68
N SER A 522 2.48 2.68 3.93
CA SER A 522 1.12 3.00 4.36
C SER A 522 1.08 4.29 5.17
N CYS A 523 0.47 5.34 4.60
CA CYS A 523 0.38 6.68 5.18
C CYS A 523 -1.07 7.16 5.33
N SER A 524 -1.31 8.35 5.90
CA SER A 524 -2.66 8.91 5.98
C SER A 524 -3.28 9.08 4.58
N PRO A 525 -4.63 9.04 4.43
CA PRO A 525 -5.27 9.20 3.12
C PRO A 525 -4.86 10.49 2.39
N SER A 526 -4.64 11.57 3.15
CA SER A 526 -4.16 12.87 2.64
C SER A 526 -2.75 12.84 2.05
N ARG A 527 -1.92 11.84 2.40
CA ARG A 527 -0.53 11.70 1.94
C ARG A 527 -0.37 10.69 0.81
N VAL A 528 -1.42 9.97 0.42
CA VAL A 528 -1.35 8.87 -0.58
C VAL A 528 -0.80 9.36 -1.92
N MET A 529 -1.27 10.49 -2.46
CA MET A 529 -0.77 11.00 -3.74
C MET A 529 0.71 11.40 -3.67
N ILE A 530 1.13 11.97 -2.54
CA ILE A 530 2.53 12.33 -2.28
C ILE A 530 3.40 11.07 -2.19
N ALA A 531 2.92 10.04 -1.47
CA ALA A 531 3.63 8.77 -1.34
C ALA A 531 3.76 8.04 -2.69
N ARG A 532 2.73 8.07 -3.55
CA ARG A 532 2.77 7.52 -4.92
C ARG A 532 3.89 8.16 -5.74
N LEU A 533 3.96 9.50 -5.74
CA LEU A 533 5.05 10.23 -6.39
C LEU A 533 6.42 9.88 -5.79
N ALA A 534 6.53 9.91 -4.45
CA ALA A 534 7.80 9.68 -3.76
C ALA A 534 8.35 8.27 -3.99
N VAL A 535 7.49 7.25 -4.00
CA VAL A 535 7.87 5.87 -4.34
C VAL A 535 8.41 5.81 -5.77
N ALA A 536 7.71 6.40 -6.73
CA ALA A 536 8.17 6.42 -8.12
C ALA A 536 9.52 7.15 -8.27
N GLN A 537 9.69 8.30 -7.63
CA GLN A 537 10.96 9.02 -7.62
C GLN A 537 12.09 8.22 -6.97
N ALA A 538 11.82 7.51 -5.88
CA ALA A 538 12.78 6.65 -5.21
C ALA A 538 13.25 5.50 -6.12
N LEU A 539 12.31 4.85 -6.82
CA LEU A 539 12.61 3.79 -7.78
C LEU A 539 13.48 4.33 -8.93
N LEU A 540 13.15 5.49 -9.51
CA LEU A 540 13.95 6.12 -10.57
C LEU A 540 15.37 6.49 -10.10
N ARG A 541 15.54 6.94 -8.86
CA ARG A 541 16.85 7.33 -8.31
C ARG A 541 17.72 6.13 -7.96
N ASN A 542 17.14 5.06 -7.40
CA ASN A 542 17.89 3.86 -7.01
C ASN A 542 18.47 3.09 -8.20
N VAL A 543 17.85 3.24 -9.37
CA VAL A 543 18.39 2.77 -10.64
C VAL A 543 19.74 3.43 -10.99
N GLY A 544 20.06 4.59 -10.41
CA GLY A 544 21.30 5.35 -10.66
C GLY A 544 22.45 5.19 -9.65
N THR A 545 22.28 4.52 -8.49
CA THR A 545 23.25 4.59 -7.37
C THR A 545 23.78 3.26 -6.78
N SER A 546 23.49 2.10 -7.37
CA SER A 546 24.07 0.83 -6.86
C SER A 546 25.44 0.51 -7.47
N THR A 547 26.52 0.62 -6.67
CA THR A 547 27.81 -0.04 -6.93
C THR A 547 27.83 -1.43 -6.30
N ALA A 548 27.24 -2.40 -6.99
CA ALA A 548 27.54 -3.83 -6.87
C ALA A 548 27.22 -4.49 -8.22
N ALA A 549 28.26 -4.61 -9.07
CA ALA A 549 28.28 -5.06 -10.46
C ALA A 549 27.34 -4.28 -11.41
N PRO A 550 27.83 -3.81 -12.57
CA PRO A 550 27.03 -2.92 -13.41
C PRO A 550 25.83 -3.69 -13.94
N ILE A 551 24.64 -3.39 -13.42
CA ILE A 551 23.48 -3.28 -14.31
C ILE A 551 23.81 -2.06 -15.16
N ALA A 552 24.56 -2.31 -16.23
CA ALA A 552 24.67 -1.37 -17.32
C ALA A 552 23.26 -1.25 -17.87
N ILE A 553 22.52 -0.26 -17.38
CA ILE A 553 21.43 0.30 -18.15
C ILE A 553 22.12 1.04 -19.28
N SER A 554 22.34 0.31 -20.37
CA SER A 554 22.50 0.88 -21.69
C SER A 554 21.20 1.62 -22.03
N LEU A 555 21.10 2.87 -21.55
CA LEU A 555 20.33 3.93 -22.20
C LEU A 555 21.12 4.52 -23.37
N GLU A 556 22.32 4.02 -23.66
CA GLU A 556 22.86 4.05 -25.03
C GLU A 556 22.01 3.10 -25.87
N THR A 557 21.16 3.70 -26.71
CA THR A 557 20.66 3.15 -27.97
C THR A 557 21.02 1.69 -28.17
N ASN A 558 20.15 0.76 -27.75
CA ASN A 558 20.16 -0.59 -28.27
C ASN A 558 19.69 -0.52 -29.72
N ASN A 559 20.63 -0.06 -30.54
CA ASN A 559 20.62 -0.09 -31.97
C ASN A 559 21.87 -0.85 -32.41
N ASN A 560 22.07 -2.04 -31.83
CA ASN A 560 23.00 -3.10 -32.24
C ASN A 560 22.80 -4.32 -31.30
N TYR A 561 21.68 -5.04 -31.29
CA TYR A 561 20.86 -5.46 -32.41
C TYR A 561 19.80 -4.44 -32.79
N SER A 562 20.04 -3.75 -33.90
CA SER A 562 18.98 -3.44 -34.84
C SER A 562 18.36 -4.77 -35.32
N HIS A 563 17.55 -5.40 -34.50
CA HIS A 563 16.20 -5.49 -34.97
C HIS A 563 15.51 -4.33 -34.24
N GLU A 564 15.40 -3.17 -34.92
CA GLU A 564 14.08 -2.55 -35.04
C GLU A 564 13.13 -3.74 -35.00
N SER A 565 12.41 -3.96 -33.89
CA SER A 565 11.65 -5.20 -33.80
C SER A 565 10.85 -5.21 -35.09
N ALA A 566 11.04 -6.23 -35.93
CA ALA A 566 10.49 -6.16 -37.29
C ALA A 566 8.98 -5.87 -37.20
N THR A 567 8.39 -6.18 -36.04
CA THR A 567 7.07 -5.88 -35.49
C THR A 567 6.72 -4.40 -35.20
N ALA A 568 7.63 -3.55 -34.72
CA ALA A 568 7.36 -2.13 -34.43
C ALA A 568 7.31 -1.24 -35.69
N GLN A 569 7.96 -1.67 -36.78
CA GLN A 569 7.85 -1.06 -38.11
C GLN A 569 6.75 -1.66 -38.98
N LEU A 570 6.05 -2.69 -38.51
CA LEU A 570 4.95 -3.28 -39.25
C LEU A 570 3.84 -2.25 -39.41
N ASP A 571 3.27 -2.21 -40.60
CA ASP A 571 2.02 -1.50 -40.80
C ASP A 571 0.91 -2.12 -39.93
N GLY A 572 -0.18 -1.36 -39.75
CA GLY A 572 -1.30 -1.81 -38.92
C GLY A 572 -1.90 -3.15 -39.39
N ALA A 573 -1.78 -3.51 -40.67
CA ALA A 573 -2.29 -4.78 -41.17
C ALA A 573 -1.43 -5.96 -40.72
N ALA A 574 -0.11 -5.83 -40.74
CA ALA A 574 0.81 -6.85 -40.27
C ALA A 574 0.81 -6.97 -38.73
N GLN A 575 0.66 -5.86 -38.00
CA GLN A 575 0.41 -5.88 -36.54
C GLN A 575 -0.88 -6.63 -36.20
N ARG A 576 -1.96 -6.37 -36.94
CA ARG A 576 -3.25 -7.07 -36.77
C ARG A 576 -3.12 -8.57 -36.98
N VAL A 577 -2.38 -9.00 -38.01
CA VAL A 577 -2.13 -10.43 -38.29
C VAL A 577 -1.37 -11.09 -37.14
N LEU A 578 -0.39 -10.41 -36.54
CA LEU A 578 0.33 -10.92 -35.38
C LEU A 578 -0.58 -11.11 -34.16
N VAL A 579 -1.41 -10.10 -33.83
CA VAL A 579 -2.34 -10.18 -32.69
C VAL A 579 -3.38 -11.29 -32.91
N LEU A 580 -3.90 -11.43 -34.13
CA LEU A 580 -4.78 -12.54 -34.51
C LEU A 580 -4.08 -13.90 -34.34
N HIS A 581 -2.81 -13.98 -34.76
CA HIS A 581 -1.99 -15.18 -34.65
C HIS A 581 -1.68 -15.55 -33.19
N ALA A 582 -1.40 -14.57 -32.33
CA ALA A 582 -1.20 -14.76 -30.89
C ALA A 582 -2.44 -15.33 -30.19
N LEU A 583 -3.63 -14.81 -30.51
CA LEU A 583 -4.88 -15.35 -30.00
C LEU A 583 -5.12 -16.80 -30.48
N ARG A 584 -4.64 -17.16 -31.69
CA ARG A 584 -4.72 -18.54 -32.18
C ARG A 584 -3.80 -19.49 -31.42
N ILE A 585 -2.59 -19.06 -31.07
CA ILE A 585 -1.63 -19.84 -30.28
C ILE A 585 -2.12 -20.02 -28.85
N LYS A 586 -2.49 -18.93 -28.17
CA LYS A 586 -2.87 -18.96 -26.75
C LYS A 586 -4.27 -19.49 -26.47
N GLY A 587 -5.19 -19.38 -27.43
CA GLY A 587 -6.59 -19.74 -27.27
C GLY A 587 -7.39 -18.75 -26.41
N PHE A 588 -6.94 -18.50 -25.17
CA PHE A 588 -7.46 -17.48 -24.25
C PHE A 588 -6.31 -16.74 -23.58
N SER A 589 -6.30 -15.41 -23.61
CA SER A 589 -5.20 -14.65 -23.00
C SER A 589 -5.62 -13.24 -22.59
N PRO A 590 -5.08 -12.69 -21.48
CA PRO A 590 -5.23 -11.27 -21.19
C PRO A 590 -4.41 -10.42 -22.20
N LEU A 591 -4.64 -9.11 -22.24
CA LEU A 591 -3.97 -8.18 -23.16
C LEU A 591 -2.45 -8.31 -23.08
N GLU A 592 -1.94 -8.35 -21.86
CA GLU A 592 -0.53 -8.43 -21.48
C GLU A 592 0.13 -9.64 -22.15
N GLY A 593 -0.51 -10.81 -22.04
CA GLY A 593 0.05 -12.04 -22.60
C GLY A 593 0.10 -12.02 -24.12
N ILE A 594 -0.86 -11.37 -24.77
CA ILE A 594 -0.90 -11.22 -26.23
C ILE A 594 0.23 -10.30 -26.68
N ALA A 595 0.35 -9.12 -26.04
CA ALA A 595 1.38 -8.13 -26.34
C ALA A 595 2.80 -8.71 -26.19
N GLU A 596 3.04 -9.45 -25.10
CA GLU A 596 4.30 -10.14 -24.83
C GLU A 596 4.64 -11.18 -25.91
N LEU A 597 3.66 -11.99 -26.35
CA LEU A 597 3.87 -13.05 -27.34
C LEU A 597 4.30 -12.51 -28.71
N VAL A 598 3.77 -11.35 -29.12
CA VAL A 598 4.08 -10.75 -30.44
C VAL A 598 5.11 -9.63 -30.37
N GLY A 599 5.56 -9.25 -29.18
CA GLY A 599 6.48 -8.13 -28.98
C GLY A 599 5.92 -6.83 -29.53
N LEU A 600 4.63 -6.56 -29.30
CA LEU A 600 3.97 -5.30 -29.63
C LEU A 600 3.69 -4.53 -28.34
N ASP A 601 3.67 -3.20 -28.45
CA ASP A 601 3.25 -2.31 -27.37
C ASP A 601 1.82 -2.61 -26.90
N HIS A 602 1.54 -2.36 -25.62
CA HIS A 602 0.23 -2.66 -25.02
C HIS A 602 -0.91 -1.89 -25.68
N ASP A 603 -0.71 -0.60 -25.99
CA ASP A 603 -1.75 0.22 -26.62
C ASP A 603 -1.91 -0.15 -28.09
N VAL A 604 -0.81 -0.49 -28.78
CA VAL A 604 -0.89 -1.04 -30.15
C VAL A 604 -1.70 -2.34 -30.14
N THR A 605 -1.38 -3.25 -29.22
CA THR A 605 -2.08 -4.53 -29.09
C THR A 605 -3.55 -4.34 -28.73
N ALA A 606 -3.87 -3.41 -27.81
CA ALA A 606 -5.25 -3.07 -27.45
C ALA A 606 -6.03 -2.54 -28.65
N ARG A 607 -5.47 -1.60 -29.41
CA ARG A 607 -6.10 -1.08 -30.64
C ARG A 607 -6.35 -2.16 -31.68
N GLN A 608 -5.42 -3.09 -31.85
CA GLN A 608 -5.62 -4.22 -32.77
C GLN A 608 -6.69 -5.19 -32.24
N LEU A 609 -6.75 -5.45 -30.93
CA LEU A 609 -7.80 -6.27 -30.33
C LEU A 609 -9.18 -5.65 -30.45
N ASP A 610 -9.30 -4.33 -30.28
CA ASP A 610 -10.53 -3.58 -30.52
C ASP A 610 -10.94 -3.66 -32.00
N THR A 611 -9.98 -3.54 -32.92
CA THR A 611 -10.24 -3.71 -34.36
C THR A 611 -10.75 -5.13 -34.67
N LEU A 612 -10.13 -6.16 -34.10
CA LEU A 612 -10.57 -7.55 -34.26
C LEU A 612 -11.92 -7.82 -33.59
N LEU A 613 -12.26 -7.09 -32.52
CA LEU A 613 -13.56 -7.13 -31.86
C LEU A 613 -14.64 -6.56 -32.77
N ASP A 614 -14.39 -5.39 -33.36
CA ASP A 614 -15.30 -4.70 -34.28
C ASP A 614 -15.54 -5.52 -35.55
N GLU A 615 -14.52 -6.22 -36.05
CA GLU A 615 -14.61 -7.13 -37.19
C GLU A 615 -15.25 -8.50 -36.83
N GLY A 616 -15.55 -8.74 -35.55
CA GLY A 616 -16.13 -10.00 -35.05
C GLY A 616 -15.17 -11.21 -35.12
N LEU A 617 -13.86 -10.96 -35.28
CA LEU A 617 -12.81 -11.98 -35.34
C LEU A 617 -12.31 -12.37 -33.94
N ALA A 618 -12.35 -11.46 -32.98
CA ALA A 618 -12.04 -11.72 -31.58
C ALA A 618 -13.24 -11.37 -30.67
N ARG A 619 -13.23 -11.87 -29.44
CA ARG A 619 -14.17 -11.48 -28.39
C ARG A 619 -13.47 -11.37 -27.05
N PHE A 620 -13.92 -10.43 -26.23
CA PHE A 620 -13.51 -10.28 -24.84
C PHE A 620 -14.49 -11.00 -23.89
N VAL A 621 -13.98 -11.62 -22.83
CA VAL A 621 -14.77 -12.33 -21.80
C VAL A 621 -14.65 -11.58 -20.47
N PRO A 622 -15.59 -10.67 -20.14
CA PRO A 622 -15.46 -9.77 -18.98
C PRO A 622 -15.34 -10.50 -17.63
N ALA A 623 -16.04 -11.63 -17.47
CA ALA A 623 -16.01 -12.40 -16.23
C ALA A 623 -14.64 -12.99 -15.88
N ARG A 624 -13.71 -13.05 -16.84
CA ARG A 624 -12.34 -13.58 -16.65
C ARG A 624 -11.25 -12.62 -17.12
N SER A 625 -11.63 -11.50 -17.73
CA SER A 625 -10.73 -10.52 -18.35
C SER A 625 -9.79 -11.12 -19.41
N LEU A 626 -10.32 -12.00 -20.29
CA LEU A 626 -9.54 -12.70 -21.32
C LEU A 626 -10.10 -12.46 -22.74
N TRP A 627 -9.20 -12.38 -23.71
CA TRP A 627 -9.49 -12.35 -25.14
C TRP A 627 -9.38 -13.74 -25.78
N GLN A 628 -10.18 -14.01 -26.80
CA GLN A 628 -10.13 -15.25 -27.60
C GLN A 628 -10.62 -15.01 -29.03
N LEU A 629 -10.24 -15.86 -29.97
CA LEU A 629 -10.81 -15.86 -31.33
C LEU A 629 -12.25 -16.36 -31.35
N THR A 630 -13.08 -15.75 -32.20
CA THR A 630 -14.38 -16.32 -32.58
C THR A 630 -14.19 -17.47 -33.58
N PRO A 631 -15.23 -18.28 -33.88
CA PRO A 631 -15.16 -19.24 -34.98
C PRO A 631 -14.76 -18.59 -36.31
N ILE A 632 -15.30 -17.40 -36.59
CA ILE A 632 -14.98 -16.61 -37.80
C ILE A 632 -13.51 -16.17 -37.78
N GLY A 633 -13.00 -15.70 -36.64
CA GLY A 633 -11.58 -15.35 -36.47
C GLY A 633 -10.63 -16.51 -36.72
N ARG A 634 -11.00 -17.73 -36.29
CA ARG A 634 -10.21 -18.95 -36.55
C ARG A 634 -10.17 -19.34 -38.02
N ASP A 635 -11.29 -19.20 -38.73
CA ASP A 635 -11.33 -19.45 -40.17
C ASP A 635 -10.59 -18.35 -40.96
N HIS A 636 -10.68 -17.10 -40.51
CA HIS A 636 -9.96 -15.97 -41.10
C HIS A 636 -8.43 -16.12 -40.95
N HIS A 637 -7.96 -16.51 -39.75
CA HIS A 637 -6.55 -16.80 -39.48
C HIS A 637 -5.98 -17.88 -40.41
N ARG A 638 -6.75 -18.94 -40.69
CA ARG A 638 -6.34 -20.04 -41.59
C ARG A 638 -6.02 -19.56 -43.01
N ASN A 639 -6.65 -18.48 -43.46
CA ASN A 639 -6.47 -17.91 -44.79
C ASN A 639 -5.40 -16.79 -44.82
N LEU A 640 -4.90 -16.36 -43.66
CA LEU A 640 -4.02 -15.20 -43.49
C LEU A 640 -2.54 -15.54 -43.28
N LEU A 641 -2.20 -16.79 -42.97
CA LEU A 641 -0.78 -17.18 -42.86
C LEU A 641 -0.11 -16.86 -44.21
N PRO A 642 0.85 -15.91 -44.25
CA PRO A 642 1.65 -15.75 -45.45
C PRO A 642 2.30 -17.10 -45.69
N GLY A 643 2.11 -17.66 -46.90
CA GLY A 643 2.78 -18.89 -47.27
C GLY A 643 4.27 -18.64 -47.11
N LEU A 644 4.88 -19.26 -46.09
CA LEU A 644 6.33 -19.33 -45.98
C LEU A 644 6.83 -19.83 -47.34
N ASP A 645 7.85 -19.18 -47.90
CA ASP A 645 8.45 -19.68 -49.12
C ASP A 645 9.02 -21.10 -48.89
N GLY A 646 9.19 -21.85 -49.97
CA GLY A 646 9.64 -23.25 -49.89
C GLY A 646 11.01 -23.41 -49.22
N ASP A 647 11.82 -22.35 -49.18
CA ASP A 647 13.13 -22.32 -48.56
C ASP A 647 13.03 -22.20 -47.02
N ALA A 648 12.20 -21.29 -46.50
CA ALA A 648 11.92 -21.14 -45.08
C ALA A 648 11.28 -22.41 -44.49
N LEU A 649 10.34 -23.04 -45.20
CA LEU A 649 9.75 -24.32 -44.79
C LEU A 649 10.78 -25.45 -44.74
N THR A 650 11.73 -25.48 -45.68
CA THR A 650 12.81 -26.48 -45.67
C THR A 650 13.76 -26.25 -44.49
N LYS A 651 14.09 -24.99 -44.19
CA LYS A 651 14.96 -24.59 -43.07
C LYS A 651 14.36 -24.89 -41.69
N LEU A 652 13.03 -24.88 -41.55
CA LEU A 652 12.34 -25.23 -40.30
C LEU A 652 12.26 -26.75 -40.05
N ARG A 653 12.22 -27.59 -41.09
CA ARG A 653 11.98 -29.04 -40.96
C ARG A 653 13.08 -29.79 -40.21
N SER A 654 14.35 -29.46 -40.44
CA SER A 654 15.46 -30.16 -39.77
C SER A 654 15.51 -29.84 -38.28
N PRO A 655 15.51 -28.56 -37.85
CA PRO A 655 15.48 -28.23 -36.42
C PRO A 655 14.19 -28.68 -35.74
N TYR A 656 13.07 -28.79 -36.47
CA TYR A 656 11.81 -29.31 -35.91
C TYR A 656 11.91 -30.78 -35.46
N ARG A 657 12.63 -31.62 -36.20
CA ARG A 657 12.87 -33.02 -35.79
C ARG A 657 13.68 -33.09 -34.50
N GLU A 658 14.72 -32.26 -34.39
CA GLU A 658 15.52 -32.16 -33.17
C GLU A 658 14.70 -31.62 -32.00
N PHE A 659 13.83 -30.64 -32.25
CA PHE A 659 12.88 -30.12 -31.26
C PHE A 659 11.92 -31.21 -30.75
N LEU A 660 11.41 -32.10 -31.61
CA LEU A 660 10.52 -33.20 -31.17
C LEU A 660 11.21 -34.15 -30.18
N HIS A 661 12.51 -34.42 -30.35
CA HIS A 661 13.29 -35.21 -29.39
C HIS A 661 13.42 -34.48 -28.03
N LEU A 662 13.67 -33.16 -28.04
CA LEU A 662 13.66 -32.37 -26.81
C LEU A 662 12.28 -32.26 -26.19
N ASN A 663 11.23 -32.17 -26.98
CA ASN A 663 9.85 -32.08 -26.52
C ASN A 663 9.44 -33.35 -25.75
N ALA A 664 9.88 -34.53 -26.19
CA ALA A 664 9.67 -35.77 -25.45
C ALA A 664 10.37 -35.75 -24.08
N ARG A 665 11.64 -35.32 -24.03
CA ARG A 665 12.39 -35.15 -22.78
C ARG A 665 11.74 -34.10 -21.86
N PHE A 666 11.27 -32.99 -22.42
CA PHE A 666 10.63 -31.92 -21.68
C PHE A 666 9.29 -32.34 -21.08
N LYS A 667 8.45 -33.05 -21.85
CA LYS A 667 7.18 -33.62 -21.36
C LYS A 667 7.41 -34.61 -20.22
N GLN A 668 8.42 -35.48 -20.35
CA GLN A 668 8.79 -36.39 -19.27
C GLN A 668 9.22 -35.60 -18.02
N LEU A 669 10.06 -34.59 -18.19
CA LEU A 669 10.52 -33.76 -17.08
C LEU A 669 9.38 -32.96 -16.42
N CYS A 670 8.40 -32.47 -17.19
CA CYS A 670 7.20 -31.85 -16.64
C CYS A 670 6.37 -32.85 -15.81
N THR A 671 6.23 -34.09 -16.28
CA THR A 671 5.55 -35.16 -15.52
C THR A 671 6.28 -35.45 -14.22
N GLU A 672 7.61 -35.57 -14.25
CA GLU A 672 8.42 -35.79 -13.04
C GLU A 672 8.34 -34.60 -12.07
N TRP A 673 8.32 -33.37 -12.60
CA TRP A 673 8.13 -32.17 -11.78
C TRP A 673 6.73 -32.11 -11.13
N GLN A 674 5.69 -32.54 -11.83
CA GLN A 674 4.30 -32.50 -11.37
C GLN A 674 3.89 -33.73 -10.55
N MET A 675 4.54 -34.88 -10.77
CA MET A 675 4.16 -36.17 -10.22
C MET A 675 5.39 -36.91 -9.68
N ARG A 676 5.29 -37.38 -8.44
CA ARG A 676 6.28 -38.21 -7.77
C ARG A 676 5.60 -39.42 -7.14
N ASP A 677 6.14 -40.62 -7.39
CA ASP A 677 5.61 -41.89 -6.86
C ASP A 677 4.09 -42.06 -7.09
N GLU A 678 3.61 -41.71 -8.29
CA GLU A 678 2.19 -41.74 -8.71
C GLU A 678 1.26 -40.77 -7.97
N ALA A 679 1.79 -39.86 -7.15
CA ALA A 679 1.07 -38.77 -6.50
C ALA A 679 1.52 -37.39 -7.01
N PRO A 680 0.71 -36.32 -6.89
CA PRO A 680 1.17 -34.97 -7.17
C PRO A 680 2.41 -34.61 -6.33
N ASN A 681 3.43 -34.04 -6.95
CA ASN A 681 4.62 -33.57 -6.25
C ASN A 681 4.21 -32.39 -5.33
N ASP A 682 4.43 -32.54 -4.03
CA ASP A 682 4.12 -31.52 -3.02
C ASP A 682 5.25 -30.51 -2.80
N HIS A 683 6.37 -30.68 -3.52
CA HIS A 683 7.56 -29.82 -3.49
C HIS A 683 8.22 -29.71 -2.10
N LEU A 684 8.01 -30.70 -1.21
CA LEU A 684 8.65 -30.75 0.11
C LEU A 684 10.07 -31.34 0.08
N ASP A 685 10.45 -32.04 -1.00
CA ASP A 685 11.78 -32.60 -1.19
C ASP A 685 12.62 -31.70 -2.08
N ALA A 686 13.37 -30.82 -1.41
CA ALA A 686 14.21 -29.83 -2.07
C ALA A 686 15.31 -30.44 -2.96
N ASP A 687 15.79 -31.65 -2.64
CA ASP A 687 16.84 -32.31 -3.44
C ASP A 687 16.28 -32.85 -4.75
N TYR A 688 15.06 -33.41 -4.72
CA TYR A 688 14.34 -33.86 -5.91
C TYR A 688 14.00 -32.69 -6.84
N ASP A 689 13.49 -31.59 -6.29
CA ASP A 689 13.15 -30.40 -7.06
C ASP A 689 14.42 -29.72 -7.63
N ALA A 690 15.50 -29.64 -6.84
CA ALA A 690 16.78 -29.13 -7.32
C ALA A 690 17.34 -29.99 -8.47
N ASP A 691 17.16 -31.31 -8.45
CA ASP A 691 17.55 -32.18 -9.55
C ASP A 691 16.73 -31.89 -10.82
N CYS A 692 15.41 -31.78 -10.69
CA CYS A 692 14.54 -31.45 -11.82
C CYS A 692 14.87 -30.07 -12.41
N LEU A 693 15.16 -29.05 -11.59
CA LEU A 693 15.57 -27.72 -12.05
C LEU A 693 16.93 -27.74 -12.75
N ARG A 694 17.91 -28.51 -12.27
CA ARG A 694 19.19 -28.71 -12.99
C ARG A 694 18.98 -29.37 -14.35
N ARG A 695 18.08 -30.34 -14.44
CA ARG A 695 17.72 -31.01 -15.70
C ARG A 695 16.96 -30.09 -16.65
N LEU A 696 16.14 -29.18 -16.12
CA LEU A 696 15.50 -28.11 -16.91
C LEU A 696 16.56 -27.17 -17.50
N ALA A 697 17.51 -26.70 -16.69
CA ALA A 697 18.60 -25.85 -17.15
C ALA A 697 19.46 -26.53 -18.23
N ALA A 698 19.78 -27.81 -18.07
CA ALA A 698 20.49 -28.59 -19.08
C ALA A 698 19.66 -28.75 -20.37
N LEU A 699 18.36 -29.00 -20.26
CA LEU A 699 17.45 -29.06 -21.41
C LEU A 699 17.35 -27.70 -22.12
N HIS A 700 17.38 -26.60 -21.38
CA HIS A 700 17.37 -25.25 -21.95
C HIS A 700 18.63 -24.99 -22.78
N GLU A 701 19.81 -25.34 -22.28
CA GLU A 701 21.06 -25.24 -23.04
C GLU A 701 21.05 -26.08 -24.32
N ASP A 702 20.46 -27.29 -24.27
CA ASP A 702 20.24 -28.12 -25.47
C ASP A 702 19.25 -27.46 -26.46
N ALA A 703 18.24 -26.74 -25.96
CA ALA A 703 17.18 -26.13 -26.76
C ALA A 703 17.62 -24.84 -27.46
N ARG A 704 18.49 -24.03 -26.84
CA ARG A 704 18.96 -22.74 -27.38
C ARG A 704 19.39 -22.78 -28.85
N PRO A 705 20.32 -23.65 -29.30
CA PRO A 705 20.74 -23.68 -30.70
C PRO A 705 19.60 -24.05 -31.68
N ILE A 706 18.62 -24.84 -31.24
CA ILE A 706 17.46 -25.22 -32.04
C ILE A 706 16.49 -24.05 -32.18
N VAL A 707 16.21 -23.34 -31.08
CA VAL A 707 15.36 -22.15 -31.09
C VAL A 707 16.01 -21.02 -31.89
N ASP A 708 17.33 -20.86 -31.81
CA ASP A 708 18.08 -19.91 -32.64
C ASP A 708 17.97 -20.25 -34.14
N ALA A 709 17.99 -21.55 -34.49
CA ALA A 709 17.78 -21.99 -35.87
C ALA A 709 16.35 -21.69 -36.37
N PHE A 710 15.33 -21.80 -35.49
CA PHE A 710 13.98 -21.37 -35.80
C PHE A 710 13.89 -19.86 -36.03
N ALA A 711 14.52 -19.06 -35.16
CA ALA A 711 14.56 -17.61 -35.27
C ALA A 711 15.25 -17.16 -36.58
N ALA A 712 16.31 -17.86 -37.00
CA ALA A 712 17.00 -17.60 -38.26
C ALA A 712 16.14 -17.89 -39.50
N ALA A 713 15.22 -18.87 -39.42
CA ALA A 713 14.28 -19.17 -40.50
C ALA A 713 13.05 -18.25 -40.48
N VAL A 714 12.56 -17.89 -39.29
CA VAL A 714 11.39 -17.04 -39.08
C VAL A 714 11.67 -16.09 -37.91
N ALA A 715 11.97 -14.83 -38.23
CA ALA A 715 12.47 -13.85 -37.26
C ALA A 715 11.60 -13.69 -35.99
N ARG A 716 10.27 -13.78 -36.13
CA ARG A 716 9.35 -13.66 -34.97
C ARG A 716 9.50 -14.77 -33.94
N LEU A 717 10.06 -15.93 -34.32
CA LEU A 717 10.30 -17.04 -33.39
C LEU A 717 11.43 -16.72 -32.41
N GLY A 718 12.25 -15.69 -32.66
CA GLY A 718 13.30 -15.23 -31.74
C GLY A 718 12.78 -14.76 -30.37
N LEU A 719 11.51 -14.32 -30.29
CA LEU A 719 10.89 -13.93 -29.01
C LEU A 719 10.77 -15.12 -28.03
N TYR A 720 10.62 -16.34 -28.55
CA TYR A 720 10.57 -17.54 -27.71
C TYR A 720 11.91 -17.85 -27.04
N ALA A 721 13.04 -17.58 -27.71
CA ALA A 721 14.37 -17.80 -27.12
C ALA A 721 14.53 -16.98 -25.84
N GLN A 722 14.22 -15.68 -25.92
CA GLN A 722 14.31 -14.77 -24.77
C GLN A 722 13.36 -15.18 -23.63
N ARG A 723 12.11 -15.52 -23.96
CA ARG A 723 11.10 -15.91 -22.97
C ARG A 723 11.43 -17.25 -22.30
N LEU A 724 11.97 -18.22 -23.04
CA LEU A 724 12.45 -19.49 -22.48
C LEU A 724 13.65 -19.28 -21.54
N SER A 725 14.61 -18.43 -21.92
CA SER A 725 15.76 -18.12 -21.06
C SER A 725 15.32 -17.45 -19.76
N LEU A 726 14.46 -16.42 -19.85
CA LEU A 726 13.93 -15.74 -18.66
C LEU A 726 13.15 -16.68 -17.74
N ALA A 727 12.30 -17.54 -18.31
CA ALA A 727 11.52 -18.49 -17.53
C ALA A 727 12.42 -19.56 -16.87
N CYS A 728 13.46 -20.03 -17.57
CA CYS A 728 14.43 -20.98 -17.02
C CYS A 728 15.25 -20.37 -15.89
N GLU A 729 15.78 -19.15 -16.09
CA GLU A 729 16.58 -18.43 -15.09
C GLU A 729 15.79 -18.22 -13.80
N ARG A 730 14.54 -17.76 -13.92
CA ARG A 730 13.67 -17.52 -12.76
C ARG A 730 13.22 -18.82 -12.09
N ALA A 731 12.92 -19.88 -12.85
CA ALA A 731 12.61 -21.19 -12.28
C ALA A 731 13.79 -21.75 -11.48
N VAL A 732 15.01 -21.68 -12.03
CA VAL A 732 16.25 -22.10 -11.34
C VAL A 732 16.57 -21.21 -10.15
N ALA A 733 16.20 -19.93 -10.18
CA ALA A 733 16.34 -19.00 -9.06
C ALA A 733 15.33 -19.21 -7.91
N GLY A 734 14.48 -20.23 -8.00
CA GLY A 734 13.56 -20.63 -6.92
C GLY A 734 12.11 -20.20 -7.14
N GLU A 735 11.77 -19.58 -8.27
CA GLU A 735 10.37 -19.34 -8.66
C GLU A 735 9.76 -20.61 -9.27
N VAL A 736 9.53 -21.64 -8.44
CA VAL A 736 9.09 -22.99 -8.84
C VAL A 736 7.86 -23.01 -9.77
N LYS A 737 6.97 -22.02 -9.65
CA LYS A 737 5.79 -21.87 -10.52
C LYS A 737 6.17 -21.60 -11.98
N LEU A 738 7.35 -21.05 -12.26
CA LEU A 738 7.83 -20.80 -13.62
C LEU A 738 8.39 -22.03 -14.31
N PHE A 739 8.37 -23.21 -13.69
CA PHE A 739 8.61 -24.46 -14.38
C PHE A 739 7.38 -24.88 -15.22
N THR A 740 6.28 -25.25 -14.55
CA THR A 740 5.08 -25.82 -15.19
C THR A 740 3.79 -25.06 -14.91
N GLY A 741 3.85 -23.91 -14.24
CA GLY A 741 2.70 -23.09 -13.92
C GLY A 741 1.97 -22.62 -15.18
N VAL A 742 0.64 -22.60 -15.13
CA VAL A 742 -0.20 -22.27 -16.27
C VAL A 742 -0.60 -20.79 -16.22
N MET A 743 -0.60 -20.12 -17.38
CA MET A 743 -0.96 -18.70 -17.54
C MET A 743 -0.08 -17.73 -16.75
N CYS A 744 1.20 -18.08 -16.56
CA CYS A 744 2.15 -17.23 -15.85
C CYS A 744 3.49 -17.05 -16.59
N GLY A 745 3.57 -17.46 -17.85
CA GLY A 745 4.80 -17.36 -18.63
C GLY A 745 5.87 -18.33 -18.12
N SER A 746 5.45 -19.48 -17.61
CA SER A 746 6.38 -20.55 -17.23
C SER A 746 7.14 -21.08 -18.44
N TYR A 747 8.23 -21.80 -18.19
CA TYR A 747 8.98 -22.47 -19.23
C TYR A 747 8.06 -23.41 -20.04
N HIS A 748 7.14 -24.11 -19.37
CA HIS A 748 6.10 -24.91 -20.01
C HIS A 748 5.16 -24.08 -20.90
N ASP A 749 4.61 -22.95 -20.41
CA ASP A 749 3.73 -22.10 -21.21
C ASP A 749 4.42 -21.65 -22.50
N VAL A 750 5.63 -21.11 -22.37
CA VAL A 750 6.42 -20.60 -23.52
C VAL A 750 6.79 -21.74 -24.48
N TRP A 751 7.14 -22.91 -23.95
CA TRP A 751 7.47 -24.11 -24.76
C TRP A 751 6.28 -24.61 -25.56
N MET A 752 5.09 -24.67 -24.94
CA MET A 752 3.86 -25.09 -25.63
C MET A 752 3.41 -24.07 -26.67
N GLU A 753 3.60 -22.78 -26.41
CA GLU A 753 3.35 -21.72 -27.39
C GLU A 753 4.27 -21.83 -28.61
N LEU A 754 5.57 -22.06 -28.40
CA LEU A 754 6.54 -22.30 -29.48
C LEU A 754 6.15 -23.54 -30.29
N HIS A 755 5.75 -24.63 -29.63
CA HIS A 755 5.35 -25.87 -30.31
C HIS A 755 4.08 -25.66 -31.16
N GLU A 756 3.04 -25.03 -30.61
CA GLU A 756 1.80 -24.74 -31.37
C GLU A 756 2.09 -23.83 -32.58
N ASP A 757 2.96 -22.83 -32.41
CA ASP A 757 3.36 -21.95 -33.51
C ASP A 757 4.07 -22.70 -34.64
N LEU A 758 5.01 -23.59 -34.31
CA LEU A 758 5.71 -24.44 -35.28
C LEU A 758 4.75 -25.38 -36.03
N ILE A 759 3.77 -25.98 -35.33
CA ILE A 759 2.74 -26.82 -35.95
C ILE A 759 1.92 -26.02 -36.96
N LEU A 760 1.50 -24.80 -36.60
CA LEU A 760 0.73 -23.92 -37.46
C LEU A 760 1.54 -23.48 -38.69
N LEU A 761 2.84 -23.17 -38.52
CA LEU A 761 3.73 -22.75 -39.61
C LEU A 761 4.05 -23.88 -40.58
N LEU A 762 4.26 -25.10 -40.08
CA LEU A 762 4.59 -26.27 -40.90
C LEU A 762 3.35 -26.95 -41.51
N GLY A 763 2.15 -26.53 -41.11
CA GLY A 763 0.88 -27.12 -41.57
C GLY A 763 0.72 -28.58 -41.14
N ILE A 764 1.26 -28.95 -39.98
CA ILE A 764 1.27 -30.32 -39.48
C ILE A 764 -0.06 -30.63 -38.82
N ASP A 765 -0.66 -31.78 -39.15
CA ASP A 765 -1.77 -32.33 -38.38
C ASP A 765 -1.19 -33.01 -37.11
N ARG A 766 -1.66 -32.61 -35.93
CA ARG A 766 -1.21 -33.18 -34.64
C ARG A 766 -1.32 -34.72 -34.58
N SER A 767 -2.24 -35.32 -35.35
CA SER A 767 -2.36 -36.79 -35.45
C SER A 767 -1.27 -37.47 -36.27
N GLN A 768 -0.46 -36.69 -37.00
CA GLN A 768 0.64 -37.14 -37.86
C GLN A 768 2.01 -36.71 -37.33
N GLU A 769 2.09 -36.06 -36.17
CA GLU A 769 3.34 -35.55 -35.60
C GLU A 769 4.37 -36.67 -35.29
N GLU A 770 3.90 -37.88 -34.96
CA GLU A 770 4.76 -39.06 -34.77
C GLU A 770 5.38 -39.62 -36.07
N SER A 771 4.99 -39.09 -37.24
CA SER A 771 5.45 -39.57 -38.56
C SER A 771 6.59 -38.74 -39.19
N PHE A 772 7.09 -37.72 -38.48
CA PHE A 772 8.01 -36.70 -39.02
C PHE A 772 9.50 -36.99 -38.89
#